data_AF-A0A4U6TQG7-F1
#
_entry.id   AF-A0A4U6TQG7-F1
#
_cell.length_a   1.000
_cell.length_b   1.000
_cell.length_c   1.000
_cell.angle_alpha   90.00
_cell.angle_beta   90.00
_cell.angle_gamma   90.00
#
_symmetry.space_group_name_H-M   'P 1'
#
loop_
_entity.id
_entity.type
_entity.pdbx_description
1 polymer ?
#
loop_
_entity_poly.entity_id
_entity_poly.type
_entity_poly.pdbx_seq_one_letter_code
_entity_poly.pdbx_strand_id
1 'polypeptide(L)'
;MAAAASLSTPSTSLLPTPTHAPDPLLLHRRRTNPFRRATPRPRPKKPPPPLSCAAAATPTPAPAAAAAKAGSWKDLCSLNAWVVRDYRRLVDSVGALEPALRTLSDEQLKAKTAEFRARLARGETLADVQAEAFAVVREAARRTLGMRHFDVQIIGGAVLHDGCIAEMKTGEGKTLVSTLAAYLNALTGEGVHVVTVNDYLAQRDAEWMGRVHRFLGLTVGLIQAGMKSDERRASYRCDITYTNNSELGFDYLRDNLSRNKEQLVMRWPRPFHFSIVDEVDSVLIDEGRNPLLISGEDNRDAARYPVAAKVAELLMEGVHYTVELKGNNVDLTEDGVAHAEIILGTDDLWDENDPWARFVMNALKAKVFYRRDVQYIVRDGKAIIINELTGRVEPKRRWSDGIHQAVEAKEGLKIQADSVIVAQITYQSLFKLYPKLSGMTGTAKTEEKEFLKMFKMPVIEVPTNLPNIRVDLPIQAFATARGKWLYVRAEVESMFQLGRPVLVGTTSVESSEYLSDLLKARNIPHNVLNARPKYAAREAEIIAQAGRKHAITISTNMAGRGTDIILGGNPKMLAKEIVEDSILPFLTHDPPDIDMEGESTSHKGLSKIEIGPSSLGLLAKAAIMAKYVHKSERNEWSFGKAKSTIAESIEMGQTIGMEKLQEHLAEESEMYPLCDAIGLAYLSVLRDCEIHCSAEGTEVKRLGGLHVVGTSLHESRRIDNQLRGRAGRQGDPGSTRFMVSLQDEIFQKFNLDTEWAVRLISSITNGEDIAIESNVVVKQLLGLQINAEKYYFGIRKSLVEFDEVLEVQRKHVYNLRQVILSGDSESCSEQIFQRAAYLCIKRE
;
A
#
# COMPACT_ATOMS: atom_id res chain seq x y z
N MET A 1 -2.25 24.99 49.84
CA MET A 1 -3.46 24.82 50.68
C MET A 1 -4.03 23.44 50.35
N ALA A 2 -3.68 22.40 51.13
CA ALA A 2 -4.46 21.84 52.26
C ALA A 2 -5.82 21.27 51.78
N ALA A 3 -6.24 20.03 52.05
CA ALA A 3 -5.86 19.05 53.05
C ALA A 3 -6.29 17.62 52.67
N ALA A 4 -5.72 16.64 53.38
CA ALA A 4 -6.03 15.21 53.38
C ALA A 4 -7.00 14.82 54.53
N ALA A 5 -7.68 13.67 54.42
CA ALA A 5 -8.13 12.73 55.48
C ALA A 5 -9.14 11.74 54.84
N SER A 6 -9.05 10.40 54.82
CA SER A 6 -8.64 9.31 55.75
C SER A 6 -9.81 8.67 56.54
N LEU A 7 -9.84 7.32 56.51
CA LEU A 7 -10.45 6.35 57.47
C LEU A 7 -11.96 6.05 57.29
N SER A 8 -12.53 4.86 57.49
CA SER A 8 -12.12 3.51 57.92
C SER A 8 -13.34 2.55 57.82
N THR A 9 -13.10 1.24 57.68
CA THR A 9 -14.05 0.09 57.81
C THR A 9 -14.54 -0.10 59.28
N PRO A 10 -15.39 -1.10 59.72
CA PRO A 10 -15.79 -2.40 59.13
C PRO A 10 -17.23 -2.99 59.43
N SER A 11 -17.52 -4.14 58.77
CA SER A 11 -18.16 -5.42 59.23
C SER A 11 -19.65 -5.60 59.67
N THR A 12 -20.32 -6.51 58.93
CA THR A 12 -21.20 -7.68 59.30
C THR A 12 -22.66 -7.57 59.83
N SER A 13 -23.57 -8.07 58.97
CA SER A 13 -24.50 -9.22 59.13
C SER A 13 -25.86 -9.16 59.87
N LEU A 14 -26.84 -9.84 59.23
CA LEU A 14 -28.02 -10.58 59.74
C LEU A 14 -29.43 -9.90 59.81
N LEU A 15 -30.29 -10.31 58.85
CA LEU A 15 -31.70 -10.78 58.87
C LEU A 15 -32.56 -10.63 60.17
N PRO A 16 -33.91 -10.47 60.08
CA PRO A 16 -34.86 -11.52 59.63
C PRO A 16 -36.16 -11.09 58.89
N THR A 17 -36.87 -12.11 58.37
CA THR A 17 -38.19 -12.17 57.67
C THR A 17 -39.38 -12.26 58.67
N PRO A 18 -40.64 -12.74 58.39
CA PRO A 18 -41.43 -13.08 57.18
C PRO A 18 -42.95 -12.68 57.27
N THR A 19 -43.81 -13.14 56.31
CA THR A 19 -45.23 -13.66 56.42
C THR A 19 -46.06 -13.34 55.13
N HIS A 20 -47.03 -14.09 54.57
CA HIS A 20 -47.80 -15.32 54.89
C HIS A 20 -48.42 -16.02 53.62
N ALA A 21 -48.45 -17.35 53.67
CA ALA A 21 -49.08 -18.53 52.97
C ALA A 21 -50.64 -18.57 52.63
N PRO A 22 -51.35 -19.70 52.27
CA PRO A 22 -51.12 -20.92 51.38
C PRO A 22 -52.37 -21.59 50.64
N ASP A 23 -52.08 -22.64 49.81
CA ASP A 23 -52.71 -24.01 49.60
C ASP A 23 -54.11 -24.32 48.95
N PRO A 24 -54.50 -25.60 48.58
CA PRO A 24 -53.79 -26.84 48.15
C PRO A 24 -54.52 -27.72 47.04
N LEU A 25 -54.06 -28.99 46.90
CA LEU A 25 -54.23 -30.06 45.89
C LEU A 25 -55.42 -31.08 46.02
N LEU A 26 -55.69 -31.81 44.90
CA LEU A 26 -55.94 -33.28 44.70
C LEU A 26 -57.35 -33.97 44.66
N LEU A 27 -57.50 -34.87 43.64
CA LEU A 27 -58.09 -36.26 43.58
C LEU A 27 -59.35 -36.64 42.73
N HIS A 28 -59.07 -37.45 41.67
CA HIS A 28 -59.69 -38.70 41.16
C HIS A 28 -61.21 -38.91 40.85
N ARG A 29 -61.53 -39.42 39.63
CA ARG A 29 -62.15 -40.76 39.40
C ARG A 29 -62.23 -41.22 37.92
N ARG A 30 -62.17 -42.55 37.73
CA ARG A 30 -62.18 -43.37 36.49
C ARG A 30 -63.56 -43.51 35.81
N ARG A 31 -63.61 -43.73 34.48
CA ARG A 31 -64.46 -44.76 33.82
C ARG A 31 -64.03 -45.12 32.38
N THR A 32 -63.93 -46.44 32.20
CA THR A 32 -63.76 -47.40 31.09
C THR A 32 -64.37 -47.16 29.68
N ASN A 33 -63.57 -47.52 28.64
CA ASN A 33 -63.87 -48.33 27.41
C ASN A 33 -64.53 -47.70 26.15
N PRO A 34 -64.47 -48.34 24.94
CA PRO A 34 -63.36 -48.26 23.97
C PRO A 34 -63.83 -47.96 22.51
N PHE A 35 -63.00 -47.47 21.57
CA PHE A 35 -63.16 -47.79 20.12
C PHE A 35 -61.92 -47.45 19.26
N ARG A 36 -61.45 -48.50 18.57
CA ARG A 36 -60.60 -48.63 17.36
C ARG A 36 -60.25 -47.36 16.53
N ARG A 37 -58.96 -47.16 16.22
CA ARG A 37 -58.27 -47.53 14.95
C ARG A 37 -56.80 -47.04 14.96
N ALA A 38 -55.95 -47.77 14.25
CA ALA A 38 -54.49 -47.78 14.35
C ALA A 38 -53.77 -46.67 13.53
N THR A 39 -52.60 -46.22 14.01
CA THR A 39 -51.42 -45.79 13.23
C THR A 39 -50.14 -45.89 14.11
N PRO A 40 -48.93 -46.12 13.55
CA PRO A 40 -47.76 -46.58 14.29
C PRO A 40 -46.99 -45.45 15.00
N ARG A 41 -46.37 -45.78 16.15
CA ARG A 41 -45.54 -44.89 16.97
C ARG A 41 -44.22 -44.49 16.27
N PRO A 42 -43.71 -43.25 16.45
CA PRO A 42 -42.32 -42.92 16.19
C PRO A 42 -41.43 -43.33 17.39
N ARG A 43 -40.24 -43.89 17.11
CA ARG A 43 -39.18 -44.17 18.09
C ARG A 43 -38.39 -42.88 18.44
N PRO A 44 -37.85 -42.75 19.66
CA PRO A 44 -37.07 -41.58 20.06
C PRO A 44 -35.68 -41.57 19.40
N LYS A 45 -35.25 -40.40 18.90
CA LYS A 45 -33.92 -40.16 18.31
C LYS A 45 -32.85 -40.08 19.40
N LYS A 46 -31.72 -40.78 19.18
CA LYS A 46 -30.48 -40.71 19.96
C LYS A 46 -29.72 -39.39 19.67
N PRO A 47 -28.89 -38.89 20.62
CA PRO A 47 -28.03 -37.71 20.40
C PRO A 47 -26.89 -38.01 19.40
N PRO A 48 -26.31 -36.97 18.77
CA PRO A 48 -25.24 -37.13 17.78
C PRO A 48 -23.91 -37.58 18.42
N PRO A 49 -23.04 -38.32 17.71
CA PRO A 49 -21.75 -38.78 18.22
C PRO A 49 -20.66 -37.69 18.15
N PRO A 50 -19.56 -37.83 18.91
CA PRO A 50 -18.41 -36.95 18.78
C PRO A 50 -17.71 -37.16 17.44
N LEU A 51 -17.14 -36.07 16.88
CA LEU A 51 -16.35 -36.05 15.65
C LEU A 51 -15.13 -36.97 15.79
N SER A 52 -15.25 -38.17 15.22
CA SER A 52 -14.17 -39.12 15.01
C SER A 52 -13.49 -38.78 13.67
N CYS A 53 -12.20 -38.47 13.73
CA CYS A 53 -11.31 -38.38 12.57
C CYS A 53 -11.21 -39.76 11.91
N ALA A 54 -11.94 -39.95 10.82
CA ALA A 54 -11.62 -41.02 9.88
C ALA A 54 -10.29 -40.68 9.21
N ALA A 55 -9.28 -41.52 9.46
CA ALA A 55 -8.03 -41.53 8.73
C ALA A 55 -8.32 -41.64 7.22
N ALA A 56 -8.09 -40.55 6.49
CA ALA A 56 -8.03 -40.59 5.04
C ALA A 56 -6.77 -41.37 4.66
N ALA A 57 -6.97 -42.50 4.00
CA ALA A 57 -5.93 -43.36 3.48
C ALA A 57 -4.93 -42.54 2.64
N THR A 58 -3.65 -42.71 2.95
CA THR A 58 -2.52 -42.31 2.11
C THR A 58 -2.67 -42.95 0.73
N PRO A 59 -2.75 -42.18 -0.38
CA PRO A 59 -2.49 -42.75 -1.68
C PRO A 59 -0.96 -42.96 -1.78
N THR A 60 -0.55 -44.21 -1.89
CA THR A 60 0.80 -44.57 -2.32
C THR A 60 1.08 -43.90 -3.68
N PRO A 61 2.25 -43.26 -3.88
CA PRO A 61 2.57 -42.68 -5.17
C PRO A 61 2.90 -43.81 -6.14
N ALA A 62 2.01 -44.06 -7.09
CA ALA A 62 2.39 -44.76 -8.32
C ALA A 62 3.40 -43.86 -9.07
N PRO A 63 4.46 -44.42 -9.68
CA PRO A 63 5.47 -43.64 -10.38
C PRO A 63 4.86 -43.09 -11.68
N ALA A 64 4.26 -41.91 -11.61
CA ALA A 64 3.90 -41.14 -12.80
C ALA A 64 5.19 -40.53 -13.35
N ALA A 65 5.73 -41.18 -14.38
CA ALA A 65 6.76 -40.61 -15.24
C ALA A 65 6.33 -39.19 -15.64
N ALA A 66 7.20 -38.22 -15.35
CA ALA A 66 7.02 -36.82 -15.70
C ALA A 66 7.03 -36.64 -17.22
N ALA A 67 5.87 -36.83 -17.85
CA ALA A 67 5.61 -36.31 -19.17
C ALA A 67 5.26 -34.83 -19.02
N ALA A 68 6.23 -33.96 -19.28
CA ALA A 68 5.98 -32.54 -19.49
C ALA A 68 4.88 -32.41 -20.56
N LYS A 69 3.68 -31.99 -20.15
CA LYS A 69 2.63 -31.62 -21.10
C LYS A 69 3.15 -30.42 -21.89
N ALA A 70 3.59 -30.68 -23.12
CA ALA A 70 3.79 -29.65 -24.12
C ALA A 70 2.53 -28.77 -24.17
N GLY A 71 2.72 -27.45 -24.11
CA GLY A 71 1.63 -26.48 -24.14
C GLY A 71 0.71 -26.68 -25.35
N SER A 72 -0.54 -26.23 -25.22
CA SER A 72 -1.52 -26.27 -26.30
C SER A 72 -0.95 -25.62 -27.56
N TRP A 73 -1.27 -26.14 -28.76
CA TRP A 73 -0.86 -25.54 -30.04
C TRP A 73 -1.23 -24.05 -30.15
N LYS A 74 -2.26 -23.59 -29.42
CA LYS A 74 -2.64 -22.18 -29.32
C LYS A 74 -1.67 -21.33 -28.50
N ASP A 75 -1.00 -21.90 -27.50
CA ASP A 75 -0.06 -21.20 -26.63
C ASP A 75 1.27 -20.93 -27.34
N LEU A 76 1.73 -21.89 -28.16
CA LEU A 76 2.94 -21.78 -29.00
C LEU A 76 2.83 -20.71 -30.10
N CYS A 77 1.62 -20.39 -30.55
CA CYS A 77 1.35 -19.36 -31.55
C CYS A 77 0.89 -18.03 -30.94
N SER A 78 0.87 -17.89 -29.62
CA SER A 78 0.49 -16.63 -28.97
C SER A 78 1.56 -15.54 -29.22
N LEU A 79 1.14 -14.28 -29.35
CA LEU A 79 2.04 -13.14 -29.50
C LEU A 79 3.06 -13.07 -28.35
N ASN A 80 2.62 -13.39 -27.13
CA ASN A 80 3.48 -13.43 -25.95
C ASN A 80 4.61 -14.46 -26.09
N ALA A 81 4.31 -15.67 -26.58
CA ALA A 81 5.32 -16.71 -26.77
C ALA A 81 6.38 -16.31 -27.82
N TRP A 82 5.96 -15.62 -28.89
CA TRP A 82 6.89 -15.10 -29.90
C TRP A 82 7.82 -14.02 -29.34
N VAL A 83 7.27 -13.04 -28.62
CA VAL A 83 8.04 -11.96 -27.99
C VAL A 83 9.03 -12.52 -26.97
N VAL A 84 8.57 -13.42 -26.08
CA VAL A 84 9.43 -14.08 -25.08
C VAL A 84 10.54 -14.91 -25.75
N ARG A 85 10.26 -15.57 -26.88
CA ARG A 85 11.26 -16.32 -27.63
C ARG A 85 12.34 -15.42 -28.23
N ASP A 86 11.98 -14.22 -28.67
CA ASP A 86 12.97 -13.26 -29.18
C ASP A 86 13.91 -12.79 -28.07
N TYR A 87 13.36 -12.45 -26.89
CA TYR A 87 14.19 -12.12 -25.72
C TYR A 87 15.11 -13.25 -25.25
N ARG A 88 14.79 -14.52 -25.52
CA ARG A 88 15.73 -15.63 -25.22
C ARG A 88 17.05 -15.51 -26.00
N ARG A 89 17.05 -14.91 -27.19
CA ARG A 89 18.30 -14.64 -27.93
C ARG A 89 19.20 -13.66 -27.19
N LEU A 90 18.60 -12.65 -26.55
CA LEU A 90 19.32 -11.74 -25.66
C LEU A 90 19.86 -12.48 -24.44
N VAL A 91 19.07 -13.37 -23.82
CA VAL A 91 19.51 -14.21 -22.70
C VAL A 91 20.75 -15.03 -23.08
N ASP A 92 20.74 -15.69 -24.23
CA ASP A 92 21.86 -16.49 -24.72
C ASP A 92 23.10 -15.63 -24.92
N SER A 93 22.93 -14.43 -25.50
CA SER A 93 24.02 -13.46 -25.71
C SER A 93 24.62 -12.96 -24.40
N VAL A 94 23.77 -12.62 -23.41
CA VAL A 94 24.19 -12.22 -22.06
C VAL A 94 24.92 -13.37 -21.36
N GLY A 95 24.43 -14.61 -21.51
CA GLY A 95 25.05 -15.80 -20.94
C GLY A 95 26.44 -16.08 -21.54
N ALA A 96 26.62 -15.86 -22.84
CA ALA A 96 27.90 -16.05 -23.51
C ALA A 96 29.00 -15.09 -23.04
N LEU A 97 28.63 -13.88 -22.59
CA LEU A 97 29.57 -12.86 -22.09
C LEU A 97 29.98 -13.08 -20.63
N GLU A 98 29.22 -13.88 -19.87
CA GLU A 98 29.41 -14.08 -18.43
C GLU A 98 30.82 -14.61 -18.05
N PRO A 99 31.40 -15.62 -18.74
CA PRO A 99 32.73 -16.14 -18.37
C PRO A 99 33.84 -15.09 -18.47
N ALA A 100 33.80 -14.21 -19.48
CA ALA A 100 34.80 -13.17 -19.69
C ALA A 100 34.66 -12.03 -18.67
N LEU A 101 33.45 -11.71 -18.24
CA LEU A 101 33.23 -10.68 -17.21
C LEU A 101 33.62 -11.14 -15.80
N ARG A 102 33.49 -12.43 -15.51
CA ARG A 102 33.91 -13.02 -14.24
C ARG A 102 35.41 -12.87 -13.96
N THR A 103 36.24 -12.80 -15.00
CA THR A 103 37.69 -12.65 -14.85
C THR A 103 38.13 -11.19 -14.65
N LEU A 104 37.24 -10.22 -14.87
CA LEU A 104 37.56 -8.81 -14.69
C LEU A 104 37.70 -8.44 -13.21
N SER A 105 38.60 -7.51 -12.90
CA SER A 105 38.66 -6.86 -11.59
C SER A 105 37.47 -5.92 -11.38
N ASP A 106 37.22 -5.53 -10.13
CA ASP A 106 36.15 -4.58 -9.80
C ASP A 106 36.36 -3.22 -10.49
N GLU A 107 37.61 -2.77 -10.60
CA GLU A 107 37.97 -1.53 -11.32
C GLU A 107 37.67 -1.63 -12.82
N GLN A 108 37.99 -2.77 -13.44
CA GLN A 108 37.70 -3.01 -14.85
C GLN A 108 36.20 -3.09 -15.12
N LEU A 109 35.45 -3.73 -14.21
CA LEU A 109 33.99 -3.83 -14.34
C LEU A 109 33.32 -2.46 -14.17
N LYS A 110 33.82 -1.61 -13.26
CA LYS A 110 33.37 -0.22 -13.11
C LYS A 110 33.72 0.64 -14.33
N ALA A 111 34.89 0.42 -14.94
CA ALA A 111 35.33 1.15 -16.13
C ALA A 111 34.42 0.92 -17.34
N LYS A 112 33.66 -0.18 -17.39
CA LYS A 112 32.68 -0.45 -18.45
C LYS A 112 31.62 0.64 -18.59
N THR A 113 31.22 1.31 -17.51
CA THR A 113 30.26 2.41 -17.57
C THR A 113 30.78 3.58 -18.40
N ALA A 114 32.04 3.96 -18.22
CA ALA A 114 32.67 5.03 -19.00
C ALA A 114 32.88 4.60 -20.46
N GLU A 115 33.23 3.33 -20.70
CA GLU A 115 33.35 2.75 -22.04
C GLU A 115 32.01 2.83 -22.80
N PHE A 116 30.90 2.41 -22.18
CA PHE A 116 29.58 2.46 -22.82
C PHE A 116 29.13 3.90 -23.08
N ARG A 117 29.32 4.82 -22.13
CA ARG A 117 29.03 6.26 -22.35
C ARG A 117 29.81 6.83 -23.54
N ALA A 118 31.09 6.47 -23.67
CA ALA A 118 31.91 6.89 -24.81
C ALA A 118 31.46 6.27 -26.13
N ARG A 119 31.00 5.01 -26.13
CA ARG A 119 30.41 4.33 -27.30
C ARG A 119 29.12 5.00 -27.76
N LEU A 120 28.21 5.31 -26.84
CA LEU A 120 26.97 6.04 -27.14
C LEU A 120 27.25 7.44 -27.68
N ALA A 121 28.25 8.14 -27.12
CA ALA A 121 28.68 9.45 -27.63
C ALA A 121 29.26 9.39 -29.06
N ARG A 122 29.77 8.23 -29.50
CA ARG A 122 30.23 7.99 -30.89
C ARG A 122 29.10 7.60 -31.85
N GLY A 123 27.86 7.47 -31.38
CA GLY A 123 26.68 7.17 -32.20
C GLY A 123 26.18 5.74 -32.13
N GLU A 124 26.75 4.86 -31.29
CA GLU A 124 26.13 3.56 -30.99
C GLU A 124 24.79 3.76 -30.26
N THR A 125 23.86 2.83 -30.42
CA THR A 125 22.54 2.87 -29.78
C THR A 125 22.50 2.07 -28.48
N LEU A 126 21.48 2.29 -27.65
CA LEU A 126 21.25 1.48 -26.45
C LEU A 126 21.04 -0.01 -26.77
N ALA A 127 20.49 -0.34 -27.94
CA ALA A 127 20.29 -1.71 -28.38
C ALA A 127 21.63 -2.42 -28.66
N ASP A 128 22.60 -1.70 -29.23
CA ASP A 128 23.92 -2.26 -29.57
C ASP A 128 24.71 -2.67 -28.32
N VAL A 129 24.57 -1.91 -27.23
CA VAL A 129 25.26 -2.18 -25.95
C VAL A 129 24.43 -3.01 -24.97
N GLN A 130 23.17 -3.33 -25.29
CA GLN A 130 22.22 -3.92 -24.34
C GLN A 130 22.72 -5.24 -23.72
N ALA A 131 23.20 -6.18 -24.54
CA ALA A 131 23.66 -7.48 -24.08
C ALA A 131 24.88 -7.36 -23.15
N GLU A 132 25.85 -6.52 -23.51
CA GLU A 132 27.04 -6.26 -22.70
C GLU A 132 26.69 -5.55 -21.39
N ALA A 133 25.84 -4.52 -21.45
CA ALA A 133 25.38 -3.79 -20.27
C ALA A 133 24.64 -4.69 -19.28
N PHE A 134 23.75 -5.57 -19.77
CA PHE A 134 23.01 -6.51 -18.92
C PHE A 134 23.94 -7.55 -18.29
N ALA A 135 24.95 -8.02 -19.02
CA ALA A 135 25.95 -8.95 -18.48
C ALA A 135 26.81 -8.29 -17.39
N VAL A 136 27.19 -7.01 -17.57
CA VAL A 136 27.91 -6.21 -16.56
C VAL A 136 27.08 -6.02 -15.30
N VAL A 137 25.80 -5.65 -15.43
CA VAL A 137 24.88 -5.49 -14.29
C VAL A 137 24.67 -6.82 -13.55
N ARG A 138 24.51 -7.93 -14.29
CA ARG A 138 24.39 -9.27 -13.71
C ARG A 138 25.59 -9.63 -12.84
N GLU A 139 26.81 -9.40 -13.34
CA GLU A 139 28.04 -9.68 -12.60
C GLU A 139 28.20 -8.72 -11.40
N ALA A 140 27.86 -7.44 -11.56
CA ALA A 140 27.87 -6.49 -10.45
C ALA A 140 26.88 -6.86 -9.33
N ALA A 141 25.67 -7.29 -9.67
CA ALA A 141 24.68 -7.78 -8.70
C ALA A 141 25.16 -9.04 -7.98
N ARG A 142 25.86 -9.94 -8.70
CA ARG A 142 26.46 -11.12 -8.08
C ARG A 142 27.55 -10.75 -7.06
N ARG A 143 28.43 -9.80 -7.38
CA ARG A 143 29.52 -9.36 -6.49
C ARG A 143 29.02 -8.58 -5.28
N THR A 144 28.08 -7.67 -5.49
CA THR A 144 27.61 -6.74 -4.44
C THR A 144 26.48 -7.30 -3.59
N LEU A 145 25.55 -8.06 -4.18
CA LEU A 145 24.36 -8.57 -3.50
C LEU A 145 24.41 -10.08 -3.27
N GLY A 146 25.34 -10.80 -3.88
CA GLY A 146 25.36 -12.26 -3.91
C GLY A 146 24.26 -12.85 -4.80
N MET A 147 23.63 -12.04 -5.66
CA MET A 147 22.46 -12.44 -6.45
C MET A 147 22.77 -12.36 -7.94
N ARG A 148 22.81 -13.52 -8.61
CA ARG A 148 22.92 -13.60 -10.07
C ARG A 148 21.53 -13.52 -10.68
N HIS A 149 21.31 -12.64 -11.65
CA HIS A 149 20.04 -12.59 -12.37
C HIS A 149 19.72 -13.91 -13.08
N PHE A 150 18.51 -14.43 -12.86
CA PHE A 150 17.95 -15.55 -13.62
C PHE A 150 17.65 -15.14 -15.07
N ASP A 151 17.48 -16.14 -15.93
CA ASP A 151 17.22 -15.91 -17.35
C ASP A 151 15.86 -15.21 -17.57
N VAL A 152 14.85 -15.57 -16.78
CA VAL A 152 13.55 -14.89 -16.77
C VAL A 152 13.65 -13.43 -16.32
N GLN A 153 14.63 -13.10 -15.46
CA GLN A 153 14.87 -11.74 -15.00
C GLN A 153 15.54 -10.89 -16.08
N ILE A 154 16.41 -11.48 -16.91
CA ILE A 154 16.95 -10.81 -18.10
C ILE A 154 15.85 -10.47 -19.10
N ILE A 155 14.91 -11.41 -19.33
CA ILE A 155 13.73 -11.16 -20.16
C ILE A 155 12.91 -10.00 -19.59
N GLY A 156 12.62 -10.01 -18.29
CA GLY A 156 11.92 -8.91 -17.61
C GLY A 156 12.64 -7.56 -17.78
N GLY A 157 13.96 -7.53 -17.67
CA GLY A 157 14.76 -6.31 -17.87
C GLY A 157 14.68 -5.79 -19.30
N ALA A 158 14.62 -6.68 -20.29
CA ALA A 158 14.45 -6.31 -21.69
C ALA A 158 13.04 -5.75 -21.97
N VAL A 159 12.00 -6.40 -21.43
CA VAL A 159 10.61 -5.91 -21.50
C VAL A 159 10.49 -4.49 -20.90
N LEU A 160 11.13 -4.25 -19.76
CA LEU A 160 11.18 -2.91 -19.15
C LEU A 160 11.94 -1.91 -20.01
N HIS A 161 13.04 -2.33 -20.63
CA HIS A 161 13.77 -1.49 -21.58
C HIS A 161 12.93 -1.18 -22.83
N ASP A 162 12.00 -2.02 -23.26
CA ASP A 162 11.22 -1.76 -24.47
C ASP A 162 10.01 -0.85 -24.24
N GLY A 163 9.80 -0.35 -23.01
CA GLY A 163 8.63 0.48 -22.67
C GLY A 163 7.35 -0.33 -22.48
N CYS A 164 7.48 -1.60 -22.11
CA CYS A 164 6.37 -2.51 -21.89
C CYS A 164 6.14 -2.77 -20.39
N ILE A 165 5.04 -3.46 -20.07
CA ILE A 165 4.80 -3.97 -18.72
C ILE A 165 5.30 -5.41 -18.62
N ALA A 166 6.26 -5.64 -17.72
CA ALA A 166 6.72 -6.98 -17.36
C ALA A 166 5.81 -7.58 -16.27
N GLU A 167 4.94 -8.51 -16.64
CA GLU A 167 4.22 -9.30 -15.64
C GLU A 167 5.11 -10.43 -15.12
N MET A 168 5.59 -10.28 -13.89
CA MET A 168 6.42 -11.23 -13.17
C MET A 168 5.78 -11.57 -11.83
N LYS A 169 5.49 -12.85 -11.58
CA LYS A 169 4.82 -13.28 -10.36
C LYS A 169 5.64 -12.88 -9.11
N THR A 170 4.97 -12.72 -7.98
CA THR A 170 5.62 -12.25 -6.74
C THR A 170 6.70 -13.22 -6.27
N GLY A 171 7.87 -12.72 -5.88
CA GLY A 171 9.02 -13.53 -5.53
C GLY A 171 9.94 -13.92 -6.71
N GLU A 172 9.67 -13.47 -7.93
CA GLU A 172 10.60 -13.61 -9.08
C GLU A 172 11.73 -12.56 -9.08
N GLY A 173 11.80 -11.69 -8.08
CA GLY A 173 12.86 -10.67 -7.95
C GLY A 173 12.66 -9.42 -8.79
N LYS A 174 11.43 -8.88 -8.87
CA LYS A 174 11.07 -7.65 -9.61
C LYS A 174 12.02 -6.48 -9.33
N THR A 175 12.33 -6.22 -8.06
CA THR A 175 13.25 -5.15 -7.66
C THR A 175 14.64 -5.31 -8.30
N LEU A 176 15.18 -6.53 -8.34
CA LEU A 176 16.48 -6.82 -8.97
C LEU A 176 16.42 -6.67 -10.50
N VAL A 177 15.28 -7.03 -11.13
CA VAL A 177 15.06 -6.89 -12.58
C VAL A 177 15.15 -5.43 -13.03
N SER A 178 14.63 -4.50 -12.21
CA SER A 178 14.66 -3.07 -12.53
C SER A 178 16.06 -2.52 -12.76
N THR A 179 17.09 -3.09 -12.11
CA THR A 179 18.48 -2.64 -12.22
C THR A 179 19.03 -2.74 -13.65
N LEU A 180 18.58 -3.73 -14.43
CA LEU A 180 19.03 -3.94 -15.80
C LEU A 180 18.60 -2.78 -16.71
N ALA A 181 17.29 -2.50 -16.71
CA ALA A 181 16.72 -1.42 -17.50
C ALA A 181 17.13 -0.04 -16.99
N ALA A 182 17.19 0.13 -15.66
CA ALA A 182 17.60 1.40 -15.05
C ALA A 182 19.05 1.75 -15.42
N TYR A 183 19.98 0.80 -15.29
CA TYR A 183 21.39 1.01 -15.66
C TYR A 183 21.53 1.35 -17.15
N LEU A 184 20.94 0.56 -18.05
CA LEU A 184 21.07 0.76 -19.49
C LEU A 184 20.57 2.15 -19.93
N ASN A 185 19.38 2.55 -19.48
CA ASN A 185 18.83 3.86 -19.84
C ASN A 185 19.53 5.02 -19.10
N ALA A 186 20.13 4.79 -17.92
CA ALA A 186 20.92 5.78 -17.21
C ALA A 186 22.26 6.13 -17.89
N LEU A 187 22.71 5.30 -18.85
CA LEU A 187 23.91 5.59 -19.64
C LEU A 187 23.75 6.84 -20.53
N THR A 188 22.52 7.28 -20.81
CA THR A 188 22.26 8.52 -21.58
C THR A 188 22.55 9.78 -20.78
N GLY A 189 22.59 9.70 -19.44
CA GLY A 189 22.77 10.85 -18.55
C GLY A 189 21.53 11.75 -18.40
N GLU A 190 20.41 11.45 -19.08
CA GLU A 190 19.18 12.25 -18.99
C GLU A 190 18.40 12.01 -17.69
N GLY A 191 18.67 10.90 -16.98
CA GLY A 191 18.06 10.55 -15.70
C GLY A 191 16.96 9.48 -15.83
N VAL A 192 16.88 8.59 -14.85
CA VAL A 192 15.86 7.52 -14.77
C VAL A 192 15.09 7.64 -13.46
N HIS A 193 13.76 7.64 -13.52
CA HIS A 193 12.91 7.62 -12.33
C HIS A 193 12.41 6.20 -12.06
N VAL A 194 12.72 5.65 -10.89
CA VAL A 194 12.15 4.38 -10.41
C VAL A 194 11.08 4.73 -9.39
N VAL A 195 9.81 4.51 -9.77
CA VAL A 195 8.66 4.92 -8.98
C VAL A 195 8.10 3.72 -8.23
N THR A 196 8.02 3.83 -6.91
CA THR A 196 7.40 2.83 -6.04
C THR A 196 6.07 3.33 -5.46
N VAL A 197 5.37 2.46 -4.74
CA VAL A 197 4.08 2.76 -4.10
C VAL A 197 4.22 3.68 -2.88
N ASN A 198 5.35 3.64 -2.16
CA ASN A 198 5.54 4.41 -0.93
C ASN A 198 7.01 4.72 -0.63
N ASP A 199 7.23 5.65 0.30
CA ASP A 199 8.57 6.12 0.70
C ASP A 199 9.46 5.01 1.25
N TYR A 200 8.90 4.07 2.02
CA TYR A 200 9.66 2.97 2.59
C TYR A 200 10.27 2.07 1.49
N LEU A 201 9.47 1.71 0.49
CA LEU A 201 9.95 0.90 -0.65
C LEU A 201 10.95 1.68 -1.50
N ALA A 202 10.71 2.98 -1.73
CA ALA A 202 11.66 3.83 -2.45
C ALA A 202 13.03 3.86 -1.75
N GLN A 203 13.04 4.09 -0.43
CA GLN A 203 14.26 4.12 0.38
C GLN A 203 14.98 2.78 0.37
N ARG A 204 14.25 1.70 0.70
CA ARG A 204 14.80 0.34 0.74
C ARG A 204 15.44 -0.04 -0.59
N ASP A 205 14.78 0.24 -1.71
CA ASP A 205 15.27 -0.15 -3.03
C ASP A 205 16.43 0.73 -3.47
N ALA A 206 16.43 2.02 -3.14
CA ALA A 206 17.56 2.93 -3.38
C ALA A 206 18.81 2.55 -2.57
N GLU A 207 18.64 2.08 -1.34
CA GLU A 207 19.75 1.59 -0.51
C GLU A 207 20.25 0.24 -1.02
N TRP A 208 19.33 -0.70 -1.29
CA TRP A 208 19.66 -2.07 -1.65
C TRP A 208 20.15 -2.23 -3.09
N MET A 209 19.34 -1.86 -4.09
CA MET A 209 19.73 -1.93 -5.50
C MET A 209 20.73 -0.84 -5.88
N GLY A 210 20.71 0.30 -5.18
CA GLY A 210 21.69 1.35 -5.38
C GLY A 210 23.13 0.90 -5.14
N ARG A 211 23.38 -0.18 -4.38
CA ARG A 211 24.72 -0.79 -4.26
C ARG A 211 25.27 -1.22 -5.62
N VAL A 212 24.43 -1.84 -6.47
CA VAL A 212 24.82 -2.27 -7.82
C VAL A 212 25.15 -1.06 -8.69
N HIS A 213 24.28 -0.04 -8.67
CA HIS A 213 24.45 1.17 -9.47
C HIS A 213 25.67 1.99 -9.05
N ARG A 214 25.88 2.21 -7.74
CA ARG A 214 27.05 2.92 -7.19
C ARG A 214 28.34 2.16 -7.46
N PHE A 215 28.34 0.84 -7.35
CA PHE A 215 29.49 0.00 -7.69
C PHE A 215 29.91 0.19 -9.16
N LEU A 216 28.94 0.24 -10.07
CA LEU A 216 29.18 0.55 -11.49
C LEU A 216 29.44 2.05 -11.76
N GLY A 217 29.51 2.90 -10.74
CA GLY A 217 29.86 4.32 -10.90
C GLY A 217 28.71 5.24 -11.29
N LEU A 218 27.46 4.78 -11.20
CA LEU A 218 26.28 5.64 -11.33
C LEU A 218 25.91 6.29 -9.99
N THR A 219 25.33 7.48 -10.07
CA THR A 219 24.76 8.20 -8.92
C THR A 219 23.30 7.80 -8.69
N VAL A 220 22.91 7.65 -7.42
CA VAL A 220 21.56 7.22 -7.02
C VAL A 220 20.98 8.23 -6.04
N GLY A 221 19.86 8.84 -6.41
CA GLY A 221 19.09 9.79 -5.61
C GLY A 221 17.84 9.13 -5.01
N LEU A 222 17.34 9.73 -3.92
CA LEU A 222 16.14 9.32 -3.23
C LEU A 222 15.28 10.55 -2.94
N ILE A 223 13.98 10.46 -3.18
CA ILE A 223 12.98 11.48 -2.84
C ILE A 223 12.03 10.90 -1.78
N GLN A 224 11.83 11.66 -0.70
CA GLN A 224 10.96 11.31 0.43
C GLN A 224 10.15 12.52 0.87
N ALA A 225 9.02 12.26 1.53
CA ALA A 225 8.23 13.30 2.18
C ALA A 225 9.09 14.08 3.20
N GLY A 226 8.91 15.41 3.23
CA GLY A 226 9.63 16.29 4.18
C GLY A 226 11.04 16.74 3.74
N MET A 227 11.60 16.18 2.67
CA MET A 227 12.89 16.65 2.11
C MET A 227 12.83 18.11 1.66
N LYS A 228 13.92 18.85 1.89
CA LYS A 228 14.07 20.24 1.45
C LYS A 228 14.26 20.32 -0.07
N SER A 229 13.92 21.47 -0.66
CA SER A 229 14.04 21.67 -2.11
C SER A 229 15.47 21.45 -2.64
N ASP A 230 16.51 21.82 -1.88
CA ASP A 230 17.90 21.63 -2.30
C ASP A 230 18.30 20.15 -2.33
N GLU A 231 17.86 19.36 -1.36
CA GLU A 231 18.08 17.91 -1.29
C GLU A 231 17.35 17.21 -2.43
N ARG A 232 16.09 17.59 -2.70
CA ARG A 232 15.33 17.07 -3.85
C ARG A 232 16.02 17.37 -5.17
N ARG A 233 16.52 18.59 -5.34
CA ARG A 233 17.26 19.00 -6.54
C ARG A 233 18.53 18.19 -6.72
N ALA A 234 19.27 17.89 -5.64
CA ALA A 234 20.42 17.02 -5.69
C ALA A 234 20.04 15.58 -6.10
N SER A 235 18.96 15.05 -5.53
CA SER A 235 18.46 13.71 -5.84
C SER A 235 18.01 13.58 -7.31
N TYR A 236 17.21 14.51 -7.83
CA TYR A 236 16.80 14.48 -9.24
C TYR A 236 17.99 14.62 -10.20
N ARG A 237 19.12 15.22 -9.78
CA ARG A 237 20.36 15.32 -10.59
C ARG A 237 21.17 14.02 -10.62
N CYS A 238 20.81 12.99 -9.87
CA CYS A 238 21.43 11.68 -9.97
C CYS A 238 21.00 10.94 -11.23
N ASP A 239 21.85 10.03 -11.72
CA ASP A 239 21.58 9.20 -12.92
C ASP A 239 20.29 8.38 -12.76
N ILE A 240 20.04 7.88 -11.55
CA ILE A 240 18.83 7.15 -11.17
C ILE A 240 18.23 7.80 -9.92
N THR A 241 16.93 8.08 -9.92
CA THR A 241 16.20 8.64 -8.78
C THR A 241 15.08 7.70 -8.37
N TYR A 242 15.10 7.25 -7.12
CA TYR A 242 13.98 6.51 -6.52
C TYR A 242 13.03 7.51 -5.85
N THR A 243 11.73 7.32 -6.09
CA THR A 243 10.68 8.18 -5.53
C THR A 243 9.39 7.38 -5.41
N ASN A 244 8.43 7.87 -4.63
CA ASN A 244 7.05 7.43 -4.76
C ASN A 244 6.30 8.26 -5.82
N ASN A 245 5.13 7.78 -6.23
CA ASN A 245 4.29 8.43 -7.25
C ASN A 245 3.71 9.79 -6.81
N SER A 246 3.32 9.92 -5.53
CA SER A 246 2.72 11.13 -4.96
C SER A 246 3.74 12.28 -4.94
N GLU A 247 4.94 12.03 -4.42
CA GLU A 247 6.04 12.99 -4.33
C GLU A 247 6.50 13.46 -5.70
N LEU A 248 6.62 12.55 -6.68
CA LEU A 248 6.93 12.88 -8.06
C LEU A 248 5.88 13.84 -8.65
N GLY A 249 4.60 13.55 -8.44
CA GLY A 249 3.52 14.38 -8.95
C GLY A 249 3.43 15.73 -8.24
N PHE A 250 3.61 15.78 -6.92
CA PHE A 250 3.62 17.04 -6.17
C PHE A 250 4.86 17.88 -6.49
N ASP A 251 6.03 17.29 -6.73
CA ASP A 251 7.21 18.02 -7.22
C ASP A 251 6.95 18.65 -8.58
N TYR A 252 6.34 17.90 -9.51
CA TYR A 252 5.94 18.44 -10.81
C TYR A 252 4.94 19.60 -10.67
N LEU A 253 3.92 19.46 -9.81
CA LEU A 253 2.96 20.55 -9.58
C LEU A 253 3.63 21.77 -8.93
N ARG A 254 4.48 21.57 -7.92
CA ARG A 254 5.21 22.66 -7.22
C ARG A 254 6.17 23.39 -8.14
N ASP A 255 6.91 22.69 -8.99
CA ASP A 255 7.79 23.30 -10.00
C ASP A 255 6.99 24.17 -10.96
N ASN A 256 5.79 23.74 -11.36
CA ASN A 256 4.90 24.53 -12.21
C ASN A 256 4.17 25.66 -11.47
N LEU A 257 4.32 25.80 -10.15
CA LEU A 257 3.83 26.94 -9.36
C LEU A 257 4.95 27.88 -8.88
N SER A 258 6.21 27.43 -8.90
CA SER A 258 7.39 28.14 -8.38
C SER A 258 7.67 29.48 -9.08
N ARG A 259 7.86 30.58 -8.36
CA ARG A 259 8.03 31.89 -9.01
C ARG A 259 9.45 32.14 -9.54
N ASN A 260 10.42 31.42 -9.01
CA ASN A 260 11.84 31.60 -9.28
C ASN A 260 12.46 30.32 -9.82
N LYS A 261 13.46 30.45 -10.69
CA LYS A 261 14.17 29.31 -11.30
C LYS A 261 14.93 28.49 -10.26
N GLU A 262 15.43 29.14 -9.21
CA GLU A 262 16.18 28.51 -8.12
C GLU A 262 15.30 27.58 -7.28
N GLN A 263 13.98 27.77 -7.30
CA GLN A 263 13.04 26.93 -6.54
C GLN A 263 12.71 25.62 -7.26
N LEU A 264 13.04 25.49 -8.55
CA LEU A 264 12.79 24.29 -9.33
C LEU A 264 13.66 23.13 -8.81
N VAL A 265 13.04 21.98 -8.61
CA VAL A 265 13.71 20.77 -8.11
C VAL A 265 13.96 19.75 -9.22
N MET A 266 13.08 19.65 -10.22
CA MET A 266 13.21 18.68 -11.32
C MET A 266 14.19 19.16 -12.41
N ARG A 267 14.57 18.25 -13.33
CA ARG A 267 15.50 18.54 -14.44
C ARG A 267 14.84 19.33 -15.58
N TRP A 268 14.61 20.62 -15.40
CA TRP A 268 14.11 21.46 -16.50
C TRP A 268 15.19 21.74 -17.57
N PRO A 269 14.84 21.81 -18.86
CA PRO A 269 13.48 21.81 -19.44
C PRO A 269 12.86 20.44 -19.69
N ARG A 270 13.59 19.33 -19.48
CA ARG A 270 13.13 17.95 -19.74
C ARG A 270 13.06 17.14 -18.43
N PRO A 271 12.04 17.38 -17.57
CA PRO A 271 11.97 16.73 -16.25
C PRO A 271 11.68 15.23 -16.33
N PHE A 272 11.27 14.71 -17.49
CA PHE A 272 10.87 13.31 -17.69
C PHE A 272 11.63 12.71 -18.89
N HIS A 273 12.29 11.57 -18.68
CA HIS A 273 13.02 10.84 -19.72
C HIS A 273 12.57 9.37 -19.76
N PHE A 274 12.88 8.60 -18.72
CA PHE A 274 12.48 7.20 -18.58
C PHE A 274 11.95 6.93 -17.17
N SER A 275 10.81 6.26 -17.07
CA SER A 275 10.23 5.81 -15.80
C SER A 275 10.04 4.30 -15.79
N ILE A 276 10.46 3.67 -14.70
CA ILE A 276 10.08 2.30 -14.34
C ILE A 276 9.13 2.39 -13.16
N VAL A 277 7.87 2.03 -13.37
CA VAL A 277 6.86 2.01 -12.30
C VAL A 277 6.81 0.60 -11.69
N ASP A 278 7.28 0.45 -10.46
CA ASP A 278 7.05 -0.76 -9.68
C ASP A 278 5.58 -0.82 -9.25
N GLU A 279 5.02 -2.03 -9.26
CA GLU A 279 3.62 -2.27 -8.94
C GLU A 279 2.68 -1.37 -9.76
N VAL A 280 2.93 -1.32 -11.07
CA VAL A 280 2.29 -0.41 -12.04
C VAL A 280 0.77 -0.46 -12.01
N ASP A 281 0.21 -1.62 -11.71
CA ASP A 281 -1.24 -1.81 -11.55
C ASP A 281 -1.78 -1.07 -10.34
N SER A 282 -1.06 -1.00 -9.23
CA SER A 282 -1.52 -0.17 -8.13
C SER A 282 -1.29 1.32 -8.35
N VAL A 283 -0.15 1.71 -8.91
CA VAL A 283 0.14 3.14 -9.14
C VAL A 283 -0.80 3.74 -10.18
N LEU A 284 -1.00 3.07 -11.33
CA LEU A 284 -1.75 3.64 -12.46
C LEU A 284 -3.25 3.29 -12.44
N ILE A 285 -3.66 2.21 -11.76
CA ILE A 285 -5.06 1.75 -11.73
C ILE A 285 -5.70 1.96 -10.36
N ASP A 286 -5.10 1.47 -9.27
CA ASP A 286 -5.70 1.60 -7.92
C ASP A 286 -5.65 3.04 -7.40
N GLU A 287 -4.47 3.66 -7.44
CA GLU A 287 -4.26 5.03 -6.97
C GLU A 287 -4.68 6.08 -8.01
N GLY A 288 -4.69 5.69 -9.29
CA GLY A 288 -5.23 6.48 -10.40
C GLY A 288 -6.73 6.81 -10.31
N ARG A 289 -7.41 6.48 -9.20
CA ARG A 289 -8.81 6.82 -8.93
C ARG A 289 -9.00 8.28 -8.52
N ASN A 290 -8.00 8.90 -7.89
CA ASN A 290 -8.07 10.27 -7.39
C ASN A 290 -6.97 11.13 -8.03
N PRO A 291 -7.26 12.39 -8.40
CA PRO A 291 -6.22 13.31 -8.89
C PRO A 291 -5.34 13.82 -7.74
N LEU A 292 -4.11 14.18 -8.07
CA LEU A 292 -3.25 14.98 -7.21
C LEU A 292 -3.69 16.43 -7.28
N LEU A 293 -3.81 17.09 -6.14
CA LEU A 293 -4.34 18.44 -6.03
C LEU A 293 -3.62 19.23 -4.93
N ILE A 294 -3.20 20.44 -5.29
CA ILE A 294 -2.66 21.45 -4.40
C ILE A 294 -3.74 22.49 -4.21
N SER A 295 -4.27 22.54 -2.99
CA SER A 295 -5.17 23.60 -2.56
C SER A 295 -4.37 24.81 -2.08
N GLY A 296 -4.83 25.99 -2.44
CA GLY A 296 -4.39 27.26 -1.89
C GLY A 296 -5.52 27.91 -1.10
N GLU A 297 -5.15 28.88 -0.29
CA GLU A 297 -6.11 29.74 0.39
C GLU A 297 -6.41 30.95 -0.49
N ASP A 298 -7.68 31.17 -0.80
CA ASP A 298 -8.13 32.42 -1.40
C ASP A 298 -8.95 33.24 -0.40
N ASN A 299 -8.51 34.48 -0.21
CA ASN A 299 -9.13 35.47 0.67
C ASN A 299 -9.60 36.71 -0.09
N ARG A 300 -9.42 36.78 -1.42
CA ARG A 300 -9.76 37.97 -2.21
C ARG A 300 -11.23 38.36 -2.04
N ASP A 301 -12.11 37.36 -2.02
CA ASP A 301 -13.55 37.56 -1.92
C ASP A 301 -14.11 37.36 -0.50
N ALA A 302 -13.26 37.19 0.51
CA ALA A 302 -13.71 37.00 1.89
C ALA A 302 -14.58 38.18 2.37
N ALA A 303 -14.33 39.39 1.87
CA ALA A 303 -15.11 40.58 2.18
C ALA A 303 -16.54 40.58 1.58
N ARG A 304 -16.82 39.74 0.57
CA ARG A 304 -18.14 39.66 -0.08
C ARG A 304 -19.16 38.90 0.77
N TYR A 305 -18.74 37.87 1.51
CA TYR A 305 -19.65 37.03 2.30
C TYR A 305 -20.45 37.79 3.37
N PRO A 306 -19.87 38.72 4.17
CA PRO A 306 -20.64 39.50 5.14
C PRO A 306 -21.67 40.42 4.49
N VAL A 307 -21.35 40.97 3.31
CA VAL A 307 -22.26 41.81 2.53
C VAL A 307 -23.40 40.96 1.99
N ALA A 308 -23.09 39.82 1.38
CA ALA A 308 -24.08 38.87 0.87
C ALA A 308 -24.99 38.31 1.98
N ALA A 309 -24.46 38.07 3.19
CA ALA A 309 -25.27 37.66 4.35
C ALA A 309 -26.31 38.72 4.72
N LYS A 310 -25.94 40.01 4.72
CA LYS A 310 -26.87 41.13 4.94
C LYS A 310 -27.91 41.25 3.82
N VAL A 311 -27.50 41.08 2.57
CA VAL A 311 -28.44 41.07 1.44
C VAL A 311 -29.45 39.93 1.62
N ALA A 312 -28.98 38.72 1.92
CA ALA A 312 -29.84 37.57 2.16
C ALA A 312 -30.81 37.78 3.34
N GLU A 313 -30.44 38.53 4.38
CA GLU A 313 -31.35 38.91 5.48
C GLU A 313 -32.53 39.76 4.98
N LEU A 314 -32.28 40.68 4.05
CA LEU A 314 -33.29 41.60 3.48
C LEU A 314 -34.23 40.92 2.47
N LEU A 315 -33.83 39.80 1.86
CA LEU A 315 -34.67 39.06 0.92
C LEU A 315 -35.71 38.20 1.64
N MET A 316 -36.91 38.08 1.05
CA MET A 316 -38.08 37.41 1.63
C MET A 316 -38.44 36.15 0.81
N GLU A 317 -38.68 35.05 1.53
CA GLU A 317 -39.13 33.79 0.93
C GLU A 317 -40.53 33.95 0.30
N GLY A 318 -40.71 33.41 -0.91
CA GLY A 318 -41.98 33.47 -1.65
C GLY A 318 -42.17 34.75 -2.48
N VAL A 319 -41.34 35.77 -2.27
CA VAL A 319 -41.32 36.99 -3.10
C VAL A 319 -40.00 37.10 -3.85
N HIS A 320 -38.88 37.14 -3.12
CA HIS A 320 -37.55 37.36 -3.66
C HIS A 320 -36.80 36.05 -3.98
N TYR A 321 -37.19 34.93 -3.37
CA TYR A 321 -36.60 33.63 -3.67
C TYR A 321 -37.58 32.49 -3.37
N THR A 322 -37.38 31.37 -4.04
CA THR A 322 -38.12 30.12 -3.83
C THR A 322 -37.20 29.06 -3.22
N VAL A 323 -37.78 28.17 -2.42
CA VAL A 323 -37.03 27.14 -1.69
C VAL A 323 -37.51 25.76 -2.12
N GLU A 324 -36.59 24.92 -2.59
CA GLU A 324 -36.87 23.51 -2.87
C GLU A 324 -36.26 22.61 -1.77
N LEU A 325 -37.14 22.12 -0.89
CA LEU A 325 -36.74 21.32 0.28
C LEU A 325 -36.14 19.94 -0.08
N LYS A 326 -36.55 19.33 -1.20
CA LYS A 326 -36.04 17.99 -1.58
C LYS A 326 -34.60 18.02 -2.09
N GLY A 327 -34.23 19.07 -2.82
CA GLY A 327 -32.88 19.25 -3.36
C GLY A 327 -31.95 20.06 -2.47
N ASN A 328 -32.46 20.61 -1.35
CA ASN A 328 -31.78 21.65 -0.57
C ASN A 328 -31.27 22.81 -1.45
N ASN A 329 -32.12 23.25 -2.39
CA ASN A 329 -31.77 24.33 -3.31
C ASN A 329 -32.60 25.59 -3.06
N VAL A 330 -32.02 26.75 -3.37
CA VAL A 330 -32.70 28.05 -3.35
C VAL A 330 -32.46 28.71 -4.69
N ASP A 331 -33.53 29.20 -5.30
CA ASP A 331 -33.49 29.93 -6.57
C ASP A 331 -34.03 31.36 -6.37
N LEU A 332 -33.34 32.34 -6.95
CA LEU A 332 -33.79 33.74 -6.92
C LEU A 332 -34.93 33.93 -7.92
N THR A 333 -35.95 34.70 -7.53
CA THR A 333 -36.98 35.18 -8.48
C THR A 333 -36.47 36.43 -9.21
N GLU A 334 -37.11 36.82 -10.31
CA GLU A 334 -36.78 38.06 -11.02
C GLU A 334 -36.80 39.28 -10.08
N ASP A 335 -37.81 39.38 -9.21
CA ASP A 335 -37.90 40.43 -8.19
C ASP A 335 -36.74 40.36 -7.20
N GLY A 336 -36.30 39.17 -6.80
CA GLY A 336 -35.15 38.99 -5.91
C GLY A 336 -33.82 39.37 -6.53
N VAL A 337 -33.65 39.11 -7.83
CA VAL A 337 -32.47 39.55 -8.59
C VAL A 337 -32.40 41.07 -8.60
N ALA A 338 -33.47 41.73 -9.05
CA ALA A 338 -33.55 43.19 -9.10
C ALA A 338 -33.33 43.83 -7.72
N HIS A 339 -33.88 43.23 -6.66
CA HIS A 339 -33.70 43.76 -5.30
C HIS A 339 -32.26 43.58 -4.80
N ALA A 340 -31.64 42.43 -5.07
CA ALA A 340 -30.24 42.20 -4.69
C ALA A 340 -29.27 43.13 -5.44
N GLU A 341 -29.52 43.39 -6.73
CA GLU A 341 -28.78 44.34 -7.57
C GLU A 341 -28.84 45.77 -7.01
N ILE A 342 -30.05 46.22 -6.63
CA ILE A 342 -30.24 47.54 -6.00
C ILE A 342 -29.47 47.65 -4.67
N ILE A 343 -29.49 46.59 -3.84
CA ILE A 343 -28.80 46.59 -2.54
C ILE A 343 -27.27 46.62 -2.73
N LEU A 344 -26.77 45.88 -3.72
CA LEU A 344 -25.33 45.78 -4.01
C LEU A 344 -24.81 46.95 -4.84
N GLY A 345 -25.68 47.71 -5.50
CA GLY A 345 -25.31 48.78 -6.42
C GLY A 345 -24.67 48.25 -7.70
N THR A 346 -25.10 47.08 -8.17
CA THR A 346 -24.58 46.39 -9.37
C THR A 346 -25.69 46.25 -10.40
N ASP A 347 -25.35 46.36 -11.69
CA ASP A 347 -26.34 46.20 -12.77
C ASP A 347 -26.61 44.74 -13.15
N ASP A 348 -25.71 43.81 -12.80
CA ASP A 348 -25.81 42.38 -13.09
C ASP A 348 -25.07 41.55 -12.01
N LEU A 349 -25.75 40.62 -11.34
CA LEU A 349 -25.08 39.74 -10.34
C LEU A 349 -24.17 38.68 -10.98
N TRP A 350 -24.28 38.42 -12.29
CA TRP A 350 -23.54 37.41 -13.04
C TRP A 350 -22.37 37.98 -13.83
N ASP A 351 -22.02 39.25 -13.63
CA ASP A 351 -20.85 39.87 -14.26
C ASP A 351 -19.57 39.04 -13.96
N GLU A 352 -18.81 38.73 -15.01
CA GLU A 352 -17.54 38.01 -14.91
C GLU A 352 -16.48 38.80 -14.14
N ASN A 353 -16.54 40.14 -14.16
CA ASN A 353 -15.58 41.01 -13.48
C ASN A 353 -15.92 41.26 -12.01
N ASP A 354 -17.20 41.23 -11.65
CA ASP A 354 -17.68 41.42 -10.27
C ASP A 354 -18.80 40.43 -9.88
N PRO A 355 -18.52 39.13 -9.75
CA PRO A 355 -19.56 38.12 -9.56
C PRO A 355 -20.14 38.16 -8.14
N TRP A 356 -21.44 38.44 -8.02
CA TRP A 356 -22.18 38.45 -6.75
C TRP A 356 -23.15 37.29 -6.59
N ALA A 357 -23.66 36.72 -7.69
CA ALA A 357 -24.70 35.70 -7.69
C ALA A 357 -24.36 34.50 -6.78
N ARG A 358 -23.15 33.95 -6.90
CA ARG A 358 -22.69 32.83 -6.06
C ARG A 358 -22.76 33.15 -4.56
N PHE A 359 -22.34 34.34 -4.16
CA PHE A 359 -22.30 34.73 -2.74
C PHE A 359 -23.70 34.92 -2.17
N VAL A 360 -24.59 35.58 -2.92
CA VAL A 360 -25.99 35.79 -2.53
C VAL A 360 -26.74 34.45 -2.44
N MET A 361 -26.59 33.58 -3.44
CA MET A 361 -27.19 32.24 -3.41
C MET A 361 -26.69 31.40 -2.24
N ASN A 362 -25.37 31.42 -1.96
CA ASN A 362 -24.81 30.72 -0.81
C ASN A 362 -25.28 31.29 0.54
N ALA A 363 -25.40 32.61 0.65
CA ALA A 363 -25.94 33.28 1.83
C ALA A 363 -27.42 32.91 2.06
N LEU A 364 -28.23 32.84 1.00
CA LEU A 364 -29.61 32.36 1.07
C LEU A 364 -29.69 30.88 1.48
N LYS A 365 -28.86 30.01 0.90
CA LYS A 365 -28.75 28.60 1.32
C LYS A 365 -28.38 28.50 2.80
N ALA A 366 -27.38 29.25 3.25
CA ALA A 366 -26.98 29.34 4.66
C ALA A 366 -28.12 29.85 5.56
N LYS A 367 -28.90 30.84 5.11
CA LYS A 367 -30.08 31.37 5.82
C LYS A 367 -31.13 30.28 6.02
N VAL A 368 -31.52 29.58 4.95
CA VAL A 368 -32.67 28.66 4.92
C VAL A 368 -32.35 27.27 5.49
N PHE A 369 -31.27 26.64 5.02
CA PHE A 369 -31.00 25.21 5.29
C PHE A 369 -30.07 24.96 6.48
N TYR A 370 -29.24 25.93 6.87
CA TYR A 370 -28.22 25.74 7.91
C TYR A 370 -28.61 26.48 9.18
N ARG A 371 -29.22 25.75 10.12
CA ARG A 371 -29.68 26.28 11.40
C ARG A 371 -28.69 25.95 12.52
N ARG A 372 -28.44 26.96 13.35
CA ARG A 372 -27.64 26.82 14.56
C ARG A 372 -28.33 25.83 15.51
N ASP A 373 -27.51 25.04 16.21
CA ASP A 373 -27.89 23.97 17.13
C ASP A 373 -28.61 22.77 16.48
N VAL A 374 -28.69 22.73 15.15
CA VAL A 374 -29.20 21.58 14.38
C VAL A 374 -28.11 21.05 13.44
N GLN A 375 -27.68 21.85 12.47
CA GLN A 375 -26.63 21.48 11.51
C GLN A 375 -25.23 21.81 12.03
N TYR A 376 -25.10 22.78 12.94
CA TYR A 376 -23.82 23.21 13.49
C TYR A 376 -23.97 23.97 14.80
N ILE A 377 -22.86 24.11 15.53
CA ILE A 377 -22.74 24.94 16.72
C ILE A 377 -21.64 25.97 16.53
N VAL A 378 -21.74 27.08 17.26
CA VAL A 378 -20.67 28.09 17.32
C VAL A 378 -19.89 27.90 18.61
N ARG A 379 -18.59 27.61 18.51
CA ARG A 379 -17.69 27.42 19.65
C ARG A 379 -16.31 28.01 19.33
N ASP A 380 -15.73 28.73 20.30
CA ASP A 380 -14.41 29.38 20.18
C ASP A 380 -14.29 30.28 18.93
N GLY A 381 -15.38 30.97 18.56
CA GLY A 381 -15.45 31.83 17.38
C GLY A 381 -15.46 31.10 16.04
N LYS A 382 -15.79 29.80 16.02
CA LYS A 382 -15.86 28.96 14.80
C LYS A 382 -17.21 28.24 14.70
N ALA A 383 -17.69 28.07 13.47
CA ALA A 383 -18.84 27.22 13.17
C ALA A 383 -18.37 25.75 13.02
N ILE A 384 -18.90 24.86 13.84
CA ILE A 384 -18.54 23.43 13.85
C ILE A 384 -19.74 22.57 13.49
N ILE A 385 -19.59 21.72 12.49
CA ILE A 385 -20.67 20.87 11.95
C ILE A 385 -21.09 19.82 12.97
N ILE A 386 -22.39 19.58 13.08
CA ILE A 386 -22.97 18.43 13.78
C ILE A 386 -23.42 17.41 12.74
N ASN A 387 -23.08 16.15 12.97
CA ASN A 387 -23.60 15.05 12.20
C ASN A 387 -25.05 14.77 12.62
N GLU A 388 -26.01 15.05 11.73
CA GLU A 388 -27.45 14.96 12.00
C GLU A 388 -27.91 13.56 12.47
N LEU A 389 -27.26 12.50 12.00
CA LEU A 389 -27.63 11.12 12.35
C LEU A 389 -27.15 10.73 13.76
N THR A 390 -26.04 11.29 14.23
CA THR A 390 -25.38 10.87 15.48
C THR A 390 -25.40 11.94 16.57
N GLY A 391 -25.75 13.18 16.23
CA GLY A 391 -25.65 14.34 17.12
C GLY A 391 -24.21 14.70 17.52
N ARG A 392 -23.19 14.08 16.90
CA ARG A 392 -21.79 14.30 17.24
C ARG A 392 -21.22 15.51 16.51
N VAL A 393 -20.37 16.25 17.21
CA VAL A 393 -19.66 17.42 16.70
C VAL A 393 -18.44 16.97 15.88
N GLU A 394 -18.30 17.47 14.65
CA GLU A 394 -17.25 17.12 13.69
C GLU A 394 -16.31 18.32 13.42
N PRO A 395 -15.33 18.61 14.31
CA PRO A 395 -14.49 19.83 14.26
C PRO A 395 -13.58 19.93 13.04
N LYS A 396 -13.31 18.83 12.34
CA LYS A 396 -12.44 18.80 11.15
C LYS A 396 -13.21 18.93 9.83
N ARG A 397 -14.54 18.89 9.87
CA ARG A 397 -15.37 18.90 8.66
C ARG A 397 -15.79 20.32 8.34
N ARG A 398 -15.83 20.64 7.04
CA ARG A 398 -16.34 21.90 6.50
C ARG A 398 -17.27 21.60 5.32
N TRP A 399 -18.21 22.50 5.04
CA TRP A 399 -19.04 22.40 3.83
C TRP A 399 -18.29 22.99 2.64
N SER A 400 -18.50 22.44 1.45
CA SER A 400 -17.86 22.88 0.20
C SER A 400 -18.55 24.11 -0.41
N ASP A 401 -18.00 24.59 -1.54
CA ASP A 401 -18.60 25.58 -2.44
C ASP A 401 -18.87 26.98 -1.84
N GLY A 402 -18.19 27.33 -0.75
CA GLY A 402 -18.38 28.62 -0.07
C GLY A 402 -19.50 28.63 0.96
N ILE A 403 -20.18 27.50 1.20
CA ILE A 403 -21.30 27.42 2.16
C ILE A 403 -20.81 27.63 3.60
N HIS A 404 -19.65 27.09 3.94
CA HIS A 404 -19.12 27.23 5.29
C HIS A 404 -18.78 28.68 5.62
N GLN A 405 -18.23 29.42 4.66
CA GLN A 405 -17.96 30.86 4.76
C GLN A 405 -19.26 31.66 4.85
N ALA A 406 -20.30 31.27 4.10
CA ALA A 406 -21.61 31.90 4.20
C ALA A 406 -22.25 31.69 5.58
N VAL A 407 -22.08 30.52 6.20
CA VAL A 407 -22.52 30.25 7.59
C VAL A 407 -21.67 31.04 8.59
N GLU A 408 -20.36 31.11 8.42
CA GLU A 408 -19.48 31.95 9.25
C GLU A 408 -19.92 33.43 9.17
N ALA A 409 -20.23 33.93 7.97
CA ALA A 409 -20.70 35.30 7.75
C ALA A 409 -22.09 35.56 8.35
N LYS A 410 -23.03 34.60 8.21
CA LYS A 410 -24.37 34.64 8.83
C LYS A 410 -24.30 34.84 10.35
N GLU A 411 -23.35 34.18 11.00
CA GLU A 411 -23.16 34.25 12.46
C GLU A 411 -22.20 35.38 12.89
N GLY A 412 -21.72 36.21 11.96
CA GLY A 412 -20.78 37.30 12.24
C GLY A 412 -19.39 36.85 12.68
N LEU A 413 -18.98 35.63 12.31
CA LEU A 413 -17.68 35.05 12.64
C LEU A 413 -16.58 35.52 11.69
N LYS A 414 -15.32 35.33 12.09
CA LYS A 414 -14.17 35.55 11.22
C LYS A 414 -14.19 34.53 10.09
N ILE A 415 -14.38 34.99 8.87
CA ILE A 415 -14.38 34.15 7.67
C ILE A 415 -12.99 33.59 7.47
N GLN A 416 -12.92 32.27 7.34
CA GLN A 416 -11.68 31.60 6.98
C GLN A 416 -11.60 31.50 5.45
N ALA A 417 -10.38 31.52 4.92
CA ALA A 417 -10.13 31.43 3.49
C ALA A 417 -10.80 30.22 2.85
N ASP A 418 -11.28 30.39 1.62
CA ASP A 418 -11.77 29.27 0.83
C ASP A 418 -10.59 28.45 0.31
N SER A 419 -10.77 27.12 0.31
CA SER A 419 -9.76 26.21 -0.21
C SER A 419 -10.00 26.06 -1.70
N VAL A 420 -9.24 26.78 -2.52
CA VAL A 420 -9.33 26.72 -3.98
C VAL A 420 -8.25 25.80 -4.53
N ILE A 421 -8.58 25.00 -5.55
CA ILE A 421 -7.61 24.15 -6.25
C ILE A 421 -6.71 25.05 -7.10
N VAL A 422 -5.42 25.16 -6.75
CA VAL A 422 -4.43 25.99 -7.46
C VAL A 422 -3.80 25.20 -8.60
N ALA A 423 -3.50 23.93 -8.36
CA ALA A 423 -2.99 23.02 -9.37
C ALA A 423 -3.50 21.62 -9.11
N GLN A 424 -3.77 20.88 -10.17
CA GLN A 424 -4.18 19.48 -10.08
C GLN A 424 -3.58 18.71 -11.25
N ILE A 425 -3.33 17.42 -11.13
CA ILE A 425 -2.98 16.50 -12.22
C ILE A 425 -3.41 15.07 -11.88
N THR A 426 -3.87 14.32 -12.87
CA THR A 426 -4.13 12.88 -12.70
C THR A 426 -2.84 12.08 -12.86
N TYR A 427 -2.73 10.93 -12.21
CA TYR A 427 -1.56 10.05 -12.39
C TYR A 427 -1.39 9.65 -13.86
N GLN A 428 -2.49 9.38 -14.55
CA GLN A 428 -2.47 8.98 -15.95
C GLN A 428 -1.82 10.06 -16.82
N SER A 429 -2.25 11.32 -16.69
CA SER A 429 -1.67 12.44 -17.45
C SER A 429 -0.24 12.74 -17.03
N LEU A 430 0.11 12.62 -15.74
CA LEU A 430 1.49 12.78 -15.27
C LEU A 430 2.43 11.78 -15.95
N PHE A 431 2.08 10.49 -15.94
CA PHE A 431 2.95 9.45 -16.51
C PHE A 431 2.99 9.46 -18.05
N LYS A 432 1.96 9.99 -18.72
CA LYS A 432 1.99 10.28 -20.17
C LYS A 432 3.07 11.31 -20.56
N LEU A 433 3.58 12.11 -19.62
CA LEU A 433 4.65 13.08 -19.88
C LEU A 433 6.01 12.41 -20.13
N TYR A 434 6.18 11.14 -19.74
CA TYR A 434 7.41 10.40 -20.01
C TYR A 434 7.49 9.99 -21.48
N PRO A 435 8.60 10.31 -22.18
CA PRO A 435 8.86 9.78 -23.52
C PRO A 435 8.88 8.25 -23.56
N LYS A 436 9.37 7.63 -22.47
CA LYS A 436 9.44 6.19 -22.31
C LYS A 436 8.97 5.79 -20.91
N LEU A 437 7.93 4.97 -20.86
CA LEU A 437 7.31 4.49 -19.63
C LEU A 437 7.29 2.97 -19.64
N SER A 438 7.77 2.35 -18.58
CA SER A 438 7.68 0.91 -18.35
C SER A 438 7.18 0.61 -16.95
N GLY A 439 6.77 -0.63 -16.72
CA GLY A 439 6.29 -1.02 -15.40
C GLY A 439 6.42 -2.51 -15.14
N MET A 440 6.41 -2.89 -13.88
CA MET A 440 6.46 -4.29 -13.46
C MET A 440 5.37 -4.56 -12.43
N THR A 441 4.78 -5.75 -12.48
CA THR A 441 3.80 -6.21 -11.49
C THR A 441 3.60 -7.72 -11.60
N GLY A 442 2.94 -8.34 -10.63
CA GLY A 442 2.54 -9.75 -10.71
C GLY A 442 1.23 -10.02 -11.45
N THR A 443 0.46 -8.98 -11.77
CA THR A 443 -0.97 -9.13 -12.10
C THR A 443 -1.52 -8.11 -13.12
N ALA A 444 -0.74 -7.70 -14.12
CA ALA A 444 -1.16 -6.69 -15.11
C ALA A 444 -2.04 -7.24 -16.25
N LYS A 445 -2.01 -8.53 -16.56
CA LYS A 445 -2.60 -9.09 -17.78
C LYS A 445 -4.11 -8.93 -17.85
N THR A 446 -4.79 -8.84 -16.71
CA THR A 446 -6.23 -8.56 -16.65
C THR A 446 -6.57 -7.19 -17.20
N GLU A 447 -5.72 -6.19 -16.96
CA GLU A 447 -5.92 -4.78 -17.34
C GLU A 447 -5.15 -4.38 -18.61
N GLU A 448 -4.64 -5.35 -19.38
CA GLU A 448 -3.83 -5.08 -20.60
C GLU A 448 -4.54 -4.13 -21.57
N LYS A 449 -5.87 -4.23 -21.70
CA LYS A 449 -6.65 -3.33 -22.55
C LYS A 449 -6.64 -1.89 -22.05
N GLU A 450 -6.69 -1.68 -20.75
CA GLU A 450 -6.62 -0.34 -20.13
C GLU A 450 -5.22 0.25 -20.35
N PHE A 451 -4.16 -0.52 -20.07
CA PHE A 451 -2.77 -0.08 -20.30
C PHE A 451 -2.48 0.25 -21.77
N LEU A 452 -2.92 -0.61 -22.69
CA LEU A 452 -2.71 -0.39 -24.13
C LEU A 452 -3.50 0.83 -24.62
N LYS A 453 -4.74 1.04 -24.15
CA LYS A 453 -5.56 2.16 -24.58
C LYS A 453 -5.09 3.49 -23.99
N MET A 454 -4.73 3.53 -22.71
CA MET A 454 -4.37 4.77 -22.01
C MET A 454 -2.90 5.16 -22.18
N PHE A 455 -1.99 4.18 -22.11
CA PHE A 455 -0.54 4.42 -22.06
C PHE A 455 0.21 3.86 -23.28
N LYS A 456 -0.47 3.12 -24.18
CA LYS A 456 0.15 2.40 -25.30
C LYS A 456 1.20 1.38 -24.85
N MET A 457 1.03 0.84 -23.64
CA MET A 457 1.96 -0.12 -23.04
C MET A 457 1.38 -1.54 -23.12
N PRO A 458 1.98 -2.45 -23.91
CA PRO A 458 1.56 -3.85 -23.93
C PRO A 458 2.05 -4.59 -22.67
N VAL A 459 1.33 -5.66 -22.29
CA VAL A 459 1.66 -6.48 -21.12
C VAL A 459 2.26 -7.81 -21.57
N ILE A 460 3.54 -8.02 -21.26
CA ILE A 460 4.27 -9.25 -21.55
C ILE A 460 4.31 -10.11 -20.29
N GLU A 461 3.74 -11.33 -20.38
CA GLU A 461 3.79 -12.29 -19.28
C GLU A 461 5.11 -13.05 -19.34
N VAL A 462 5.98 -12.75 -18.37
CA VAL A 462 7.30 -13.36 -18.26
C VAL A 462 7.15 -14.74 -17.61
N PRO A 463 7.78 -15.80 -18.15
CA PRO A 463 7.76 -17.12 -17.52
C PRO A 463 8.29 -17.09 -16.09
N THR A 464 7.78 -17.96 -15.21
CA THR A 464 8.34 -18.14 -13.87
C THR A 464 9.66 -18.92 -13.95
N ASN A 465 10.58 -18.65 -13.03
CA ASN A 465 11.85 -19.39 -12.95
C ASN A 465 11.61 -20.88 -12.63
N LEU A 466 10.67 -21.13 -11.72
CA LEU A 466 10.22 -22.47 -11.33
C LEU A 466 8.70 -22.60 -11.53
N PRO A 467 8.17 -23.81 -11.85
CA PRO A 467 6.74 -24.02 -12.02
C PRO A 467 5.97 -23.74 -10.73
N ASN A 468 4.84 -23.04 -10.83
CA ASN A 468 3.96 -22.82 -9.70
C ASN A 468 3.17 -24.11 -9.36
N ILE A 469 3.37 -24.64 -8.15
CA ILE A 469 2.70 -25.84 -7.63
C ILE A 469 1.67 -25.54 -6.53
N ARG A 470 1.30 -24.27 -6.35
CA ARG A 470 0.32 -23.83 -5.35
C ARG A 470 -1.06 -24.42 -5.61
N VAL A 471 -1.74 -24.81 -4.54
CA VAL A 471 -3.11 -25.32 -4.60
C VAL A 471 -4.11 -24.24 -4.22
N ASP A 472 -4.88 -23.75 -5.19
CA ASP A 472 -5.98 -22.82 -4.94
C ASP A 472 -7.26 -23.61 -4.63
N LEU A 473 -7.68 -23.60 -3.36
CA LEU A 473 -8.86 -24.31 -2.88
C LEU A 473 -10.14 -23.56 -3.31
N PRO A 474 -11.27 -24.27 -3.45
CA PRO A 474 -12.55 -23.64 -3.78
C PRO A 474 -12.95 -22.54 -2.80
N ILE A 475 -13.65 -21.52 -3.32
CA ILE A 475 -14.20 -20.43 -2.50
C ILE A 475 -15.37 -20.98 -1.68
N GLN A 476 -15.39 -20.70 -0.38
CA GLN A 476 -16.47 -21.06 0.53
C GLN A 476 -17.36 -19.84 0.79
N ALA A 477 -18.65 -19.95 0.46
CA ALA A 477 -19.62 -18.89 0.69
C ALA A 477 -20.44 -19.14 1.97
N PHE A 478 -20.73 -18.09 2.72
CA PHE A 478 -21.50 -18.14 3.96
C PHE A 478 -22.69 -17.18 3.90
N ALA A 479 -23.84 -17.61 4.44
CA ALA A 479 -25.01 -16.73 4.54
C ALA A 479 -24.81 -15.60 5.56
N THR A 480 -24.13 -15.89 6.67
CA THR A 480 -23.88 -14.95 7.77
C THR A 480 -22.40 -14.62 7.90
N ALA A 481 -22.08 -13.40 8.35
CA ALA A 481 -20.70 -13.03 8.69
C ALA A 481 -20.20 -13.82 9.91
N ARG A 482 -21.10 -14.11 10.87
CA ARG A 482 -20.79 -14.92 12.06
C ARG A 482 -20.27 -16.31 11.68
N GLY A 483 -20.97 -17.03 10.81
CA GLY A 483 -20.56 -18.36 10.36
C GLY A 483 -19.21 -18.33 9.66
N LYS A 484 -19.00 -17.36 8.77
CA LYS A 484 -17.70 -17.13 8.11
C LYS A 484 -16.57 -17.02 9.13
N TRP A 485 -16.68 -16.12 10.12
CA TRP A 485 -15.61 -15.87 11.08
C TRP A 485 -15.33 -17.06 11.99
N LEU A 486 -16.35 -17.86 12.34
CA LEU A 486 -16.15 -19.11 13.08
C LEU A 486 -15.33 -20.13 12.28
N TYR A 487 -15.59 -20.24 10.97
CA TYR A 487 -14.82 -21.11 10.07
C TYR A 487 -13.41 -20.60 9.83
N VAL A 488 -13.22 -19.29 9.61
CA VAL A 488 -11.88 -18.68 9.48
C VAL A 488 -11.05 -18.98 10.72
N ARG A 489 -11.60 -18.74 11.92
CA ARG A 489 -10.91 -19.04 13.19
C ARG A 489 -10.56 -20.53 13.30
N ALA A 490 -11.49 -21.43 12.96
CA ALA A 490 -11.26 -22.87 13.04
C ALA A 490 -10.18 -23.36 12.05
N GLU A 491 -10.12 -22.79 10.85
CA GLU A 491 -9.07 -23.10 9.87
C GLU A 491 -7.71 -22.61 10.34
N VAL A 492 -7.63 -21.36 10.85
CA VAL A 492 -6.40 -20.83 11.45
C VAL A 492 -5.93 -21.69 12.62
N GLU A 493 -6.84 -22.08 13.53
CA GLU A 493 -6.55 -22.94 14.68
C GLU A 493 -6.02 -24.33 14.25
N SER A 494 -6.63 -24.95 13.23
CA SER A 494 -6.18 -26.23 12.67
C SER A 494 -4.78 -26.14 12.06
N MET A 495 -4.52 -25.12 11.23
CA MET A 495 -3.20 -24.92 10.62
C MET A 495 -2.13 -24.58 11.66
N PHE A 496 -2.48 -23.81 12.69
CA PHE A 496 -1.60 -23.50 13.81
C PHE A 496 -1.21 -24.76 14.59
N GLN A 497 -2.17 -25.66 14.86
CA GLN A 497 -1.91 -26.96 15.51
C GLN A 497 -0.99 -27.86 14.69
N LEU A 498 -1.10 -27.83 13.35
CA LEU A 498 -0.19 -28.52 12.44
C LEU A 498 1.22 -27.89 12.39
N GLY A 499 1.38 -26.65 12.85
CA GLY A 499 2.62 -25.87 12.74
C GLY A 499 2.79 -25.14 11.41
N ARG A 500 1.76 -25.12 10.56
CA ARG A 500 1.82 -24.49 9.24
C ARG A 500 1.60 -22.97 9.34
N PRO A 501 2.44 -22.14 8.71
CA PRO A 501 2.25 -20.69 8.72
C PRO A 501 0.98 -20.28 7.96
N VAL A 502 0.28 -19.26 8.49
CA VAL A 502 -0.95 -18.72 7.91
C VAL A 502 -0.86 -17.21 7.73
N LEU A 503 -1.21 -16.75 6.54
CA LEU A 503 -1.47 -15.34 6.24
C LEU A 503 -2.97 -15.15 6.00
N VAL A 504 -3.61 -14.31 6.81
CA VAL A 504 -5.02 -13.96 6.66
C VAL A 504 -5.13 -12.55 6.08
N GLY A 505 -5.74 -12.41 4.91
CA GLY A 505 -6.04 -11.12 4.28
C GLY A 505 -7.47 -10.67 4.56
N THR A 506 -7.62 -9.52 5.20
CA THR A 506 -8.91 -8.86 5.46
C THR A 506 -9.06 -7.60 4.60
N THR A 507 -10.25 -7.02 4.50
CA THR A 507 -10.48 -5.77 3.73
C THR A 507 -10.52 -4.51 4.59
N SER A 508 -10.69 -4.65 5.91
CA SER A 508 -10.81 -3.53 6.84
C SER A 508 -10.06 -3.78 8.14
N VAL A 509 -9.61 -2.70 8.79
CA VAL A 509 -8.97 -2.74 10.12
C VAL A 509 -9.88 -3.36 11.16
N GLU A 510 -11.17 -3.01 11.15
CA GLU A 510 -12.18 -3.60 12.04
C GLU A 510 -12.25 -5.13 11.90
N SER A 511 -12.23 -5.65 10.67
CA SER A 511 -12.23 -7.10 10.43
C SER A 511 -10.97 -7.78 10.96
N SER A 512 -9.82 -7.11 10.86
CA SER A 512 -8.55 -7.62 11.41
C SER A 512 -8.56 -7.66 12.93
N GLU A 513 -9.01 -6.59 13.59
CA GLU A 513 -9.12 -6.53 15.05
C GLU A 513 -10.14 -7.55 15.56
N TYR A 514 -11.28 -7.70 14.86
CA TYR A 514 -12.28 -8.71 15.22
C TYR A 514 -11.72 -10.14 15.16
N LEU A 515 -10.97 -10.48 14.10
CA LEU A 515 -10.29 -11.78 14.04
C LEU A 515 -9.21 -11.91 15.12
N SER A 516 -8.47 -10.83 15.39
CA SER A 516 -7.47 -10.80 16.47
C SER A 516 -8.10 -11.18 17.81
N ASP A 517 -9.24 -10.59 18.16
CA ASP A 517 -9.96 -10.89 19.41
C ASP A 517 -10.42 -12.35 19.47
N LEU A 518 -10.91 -12.91 18.36
CA LEU A 518 -11.28 -14.33 18.27
C LEU A 518 -10.10 -15.28 18.48
N LEU A 519 -8.90 -14.91 18.01
CA LEU A 519 -7.68 -15.68 18.19
C LEU A 519 -7.10 -15.51 19.60
N LYS A 520 -7.16 -14.29 20.18
CA LYS A 520 -6.77 -14.02 21.58
C LYS A 520 -7.60 -14.86 22.55
N ALA A 521 -8.90 -15.00 22.31
CA ALA A 521 -9.80 -15.86 23.09
C ALA A 521 -9.40 -17.35 23.07
N ARG A 522 -8.59 -17.78 22.10
CA ARG A 522 -8.04 -19.14 21.98
C ARG A 522 -6.57 -19.24 22.34
N ASN A 523 -5.96 -18.17 22.85
CA ASN A 523 -4.53 -18.07 23.14
C ASN A 523 -3.64 -18.40 21.92
N ILE A 524 -4.10 -18.07 20.71
CA ILE A 524 -3.30 -18.25 19.49
C ILE A 524 -2.47 -16.99 19.26
N PRO A 525 -1.13 -17.07 19.31
CA PRO A 525 -0.27 -15.94 19.01
C PRO A 525 -0.39 -15.53 17.54
N HIS A 526 -0.51 -14.23 17.29
CA HIS A 526 -0.62 -13.67 15.94
C HIS A 526 -0.17 -12.22 15.90
N ASN A 527 0.14 -11.73 14.69
CA ASN A 527 0.45 -10.34 14.43
C ASN A 527 -0.61 -9.71 13.53
N VAL A 528 -0.93 -8.44 13.77
CA VAL A 528 -1.88 -7.66 12.96
C VAL A 528 -1.14 -6.51 12.26
N LEU A 529 -1.37 -6.37 10.96
CA LEU A 529 -0.77 -5.35 10.11
C LEU A 529 -1.88 -4.50 9.52
N ASN A 530 -1.84 -3.19 9.76
CA ASN A 530 -2.94 -2.26 9.52
C ASN A 530 -2.63 -1.24 8.40
N ALA A 531 -1.57 -1.48 7.60
CA ALA A 531 -1.14 -0.66 6.45
C ALA A 531 -0.92 0.83 6.78
N ARG A 532 -0.45 1.14 7.99
CA ARG A 532 -0.16 2.54 8.37
C ARG A 532 1.21 2.94 7.81
N PRO A 533 1.32 4.02 7.01
CA PRO A 533 2.58 4.40 6.36
C PRO A 533 3.77 4.52 7.33
N LYS A 534 3.53 5.11 8.51
CA LYS A 534 4.52 5.26 9.58
C LYS A 534 5.12 3.93 10.06
N TYR A 535 4.36 2.84 9.99
CA TYR A 535 4.78 1.52 10.49
C TYR A 535 5.22 0.56 9.39
N ALA A 536 5.34 1.02 8.13
CA ALA A 536 5.68 0.17 6.99
C ALA A 536 6.97 -0.66 7.18
N ALA A 537 8.00 -0.08 7.80
CA ALA A 537 9.25 -0.80 8.11
C ALA A 537 9.03 -1.94 9.11
N ARG A 538 8.28 -1.68 10.19
CA ARG A 538 7.95 -2.70 11.21
C ARG A 538 7.02 -3.78 10.65
N GLU A 539 6.06 -3.40 9.81
CA GLU A 539 5.20 -4.37 9.12
C GLU A 539 6.03 -5.27 8.19
N ALA A 540 7.04 -4.73 7.52
CA ALA A 540 7.96 -5.50 6.70
C ALA A 540 8.78 -6.50 7.53
N GLU A 541 9.30 -6.10 8.70
CA GLU A 541 10.02 -7.00 9.63
C GLU A 541 9.13 -8.19 10.04
N ILE A 542 7.88 -7.93 10.42
CA ILE A 542 6.92 -8.98 10.78
C ILE A 542 6.65 -9.92 9.60
N ILE A 543 6.42 -9.37 8.41
CA ILE A 543 6.11 -10.15 7.20
C ILE A 543 7.28 -11.01 6.76
N ALA A 544 8.51 -10.53 6.91
CA ALA A 544 9.70 -11.30 6.60
C ALA A 544 9.82 -12.57 7.44
N GLN A 545 9.20 -12.61 8.62
CA GLN A 545 9.14 -13.78 9.50
C GLN A 545 7.82 -14.55 9.42
N ALA A 546 6.85 -14.13 8.61
CA ALA A 546 5.52 -14.76 8.51
C ALA A 546 5.54 -16.18 7.92
N GLY A 547 6.66 -16.59 7.30
CA GLY A 547 6.84 -17.93 6.73
C GLY A 547 7.41 -18.96 7.73
N ARG A 548 7.63 -18.58 8.99
CA ARG A 548 8.14 -19.47 10.04
C ARG A 548 7.07 -20.42 10.58
N LYS A 549 7.49 -21.51 11.18
CA LYS A 549 6.58 -22.49 11.78
C LYS A 549 5.71 -21.82 12.85
N HIS A 550 4.42 -22.16 12.92
CA HIS A 550 3.41 -21.56 13.81
C HIS A 550 3.16 -20.05 13.61
N ALA A 551 3.72 -19.40 12.60
CA ALA A 551 3.49 -17.97 12.38
C ALA A 551 2.06 -17.70 11.85
N ILE A 552 1.30 -16.88 12.57
CA ILE A 552 -0.02 -16.40 12.14
C ILE A 552 0.05 -14.89 11.95
N THR A 553 -0.23 -14.43 10.74
CA THR A 553 -0.19 -13.00 10.38
C THR A 553 -1.51 -12.58 9.76
N ILE A 554 -2.11 -11.51 10.28
CA ILE A 554 -3.31 -10.87 9.76
C ILE A 554 -2.89 -9.58 9.06
N SER A 555 -3.26 -9.42 7.80
CA SER A 555 -2.93 -8.27 6.97
C SER A 555 -4.21 -7.60 6.46
N THR A 556 -4.38 -6.32 6.78
CA THR A 556 -5.45 -5.50 6.19
C THR A 556 -5.10 -5.12 4.76
N ASN A 557 -6.00 -5.40 3.82
CA ASN A 557 -5.85 -5.22 2.38
C ASN A 557 -4.56 -5.86 1.85
N MET A 558 -3.50 -5.05 1.78
CA MET A 558 -2.18 -5.44 1.28
C MET A 558 -1.05 -4.93 2.18
N ALA A 559 -1.28 -4.83 3.50
CA ALA A 559 -0.23 -4.53 4.47
C ALA A 559 0.92 -5.53 4.33
N GLY A 560 2.17 -5.06 4.45
CA GLY A 560 3.33 -5.88 4.11
C GLY A 560 3.62 -6.01 2.61
N ARG A 561 3.19 -5.03 1.80
CA ARG A 561 3.53 -4.96 0.37
C ARG A 561 5.03 -4.82 0.16
N GLY A 562 5.52 -5.46 -0.91
CA GLY A 562 6.92 -5.38 -1.32
C GLY A 562 7.87 -6.24 -0.50
N THR A 563 7.45 -6.81 0.63
CA THR A 563 8.27 -7.75 1.40
C THR A 563 7.92 -9.20 1.08
N ASP A 564 8.96 -10.00 0.88
CA ASP A 564 8.81 -11.41 0.53
C ASP A 564 8.66 -12.31 1.76
N ILE A 565 7.67 -13.21 1.71
CA ILE A 565 7.47 -14.24 2.75
C ILE A 565 8.28 -15.46 2.33
N ILE A 566 9.40 -15.69 3.00
CA ILE A 566 10.29 -16.83 2.78
C ILE A 566 9.90 -17.93 3.77
N LEU A 567 9.71 -19.17 3.30
CA LEU A 567 9.43 -20.30 4.18
C LEU A 567 10.64 -20.56 5.09
N GLY A 568 10.42 -20.54 6.40
CA GLY A 568 11.47 -20.59 7.42
C GLY A 568 11.97 -19.21 7.90
N GLY A 569 11.46 -18.11 7.33
CA GLY A 569 11.81 -16.73 7.72
C GLY A 569 13.02 -16.16 7.00
N ASN A 570 13.22 -14.84 7.13
CA ASN A 570 14.38 -14.15 6.56
C ASN A 570 15.56 -14.14 7.55
N PRO A 571 16.68 -14.82 7.27
CA PRO A 571 17.78 -14.96 8.21
C PRO A 571 18.51 -13.63 8.49
N LYS A 572 18.60 -12.74 7.49
CA LYS A 572 19.29 -11.45 7.64
C LYS A 572 18.56 -10.51 8.59
N MET A 573 17.23 -10.44 8.46
CA MET A 573 16.40 -9.63 9.34
C MET A 573 16.32 -10.23 10.74
N LEU A 574 16.27 -11.56 10.84
CA LEU A 574 16.24 -12.27 12.11
C LEU A 574 17.53 -12.10 12.92
N ALA A 575 18.69 -12.21 12.26
CA ALA A 575 19.98 -11.97 12.90
C ALA A 575 20.14 -10.51 13.36
N LYS A 576 19.64 -9.55 12.56
CA LYS A 576 19.61 -8.13 12.93
C LYS A 576 18.77 -7.91 14.18
N GLU A 577 17.57 -8.47 14.23
CA GLU A 577 16.67 -8.38 15.41
C GLU A 577 17.34 -8.96 16.67
N ILE A 578 17.95 -10.15 16.58
CA ILE A 578 18.64 -10.78 17.73
C ILE A 578 19.78 -9.89 18.25
N VAL A 579 20.55 -9.29 17.35
CA VAL A 579 21.67 -8.41 17.70
C VAL A 579 21.15 -7.11 18.31
N GLU A 580 20.10 -6.51 17.72
CA GLU A 580 19.44 -5.32 18.27
C GLU A 580 18.89 -5.58 19.67
N ASP A 581 18.11 -6.65 19.87
CA ASP A 581 17.54 -7.03 21.17
C ASP A 581 18.61 -7.31 22.24
N SER A 582 19.77 -7.86 21.83
CA SER A 582 20.85 -8.20 22.74
C SER A 582 21.71 -6.99 23.12
N ILE A 583 21.75 -5.93 22.30
CA ILE A 583 22.71 -4.82 22.44
C ILE A 583 22.03 -3.50 22.81
N LEU A 584 20.86 -3.19 22.23
CA LEU A 584 20.13 -1.94 22.49
C LEU A 584 19.89 -1.67 23.98
N PRO A 585 19.49 -2.66 24.83
CA PRO A 585 19.28 -2.42 26.27
C PRO A 585 20.54 -1.96 27.03
N PHE A 586 21.73 -2.17 26.45
CA PHE A 586 23.01 -1.76 27.03
C PHE A 586 23.55 -0.45 26.46
N LEU A 587 23.04 0.01 25.30
CA LEU A 587 23.41 1.28 24.68
C LEU A 587 22.50 2.44 25.08
N THR A 588 21.21 2.20 25.32
CA THR A 588 20.24 3.25 25.65
C THR A 588 19.21 2.78 26.66
N HIS A 589 18.78 3.70 27.52
CA HIS A 589 17.66 3.52 28.45
C HIS A 589 16.42 4.33 28.05
N ASP A 590 16.50 5.08 26.96
CA ASP A 590 15.36 5.83 26.45
C ASP A 590 14.28 4.85 26.00
N PRO A 591 13.00 5.05 26.39
CA PRO A 591 11.93 4.29 25.80
C PRO A 591 11.95 4.53 24.27
N PRO A 592 11.60 3.52 23.46
CA PRO A 592 11.37 3.76 22.04
C PRO A 592 10.38 4.93 21.91
N ASP A 593 10.67 5.88 21.01
CA ASP A 593 9.88 7.11 20.84
C ASP A 593 8.38 6.85 21.02
N ILE A 594 7.73 7.66 21.88
CA ILE A 594 6.33 7.55 22.37
C ILE A 594 5.30 7.39 21.23
N ASP A 595 5.72 7.74 20.03
CA ASP A 595 5.02 7.64 18.76
C ASP A 595 4.97 6.22 18.14
N MET A 596 5.54 5.23 18.84
CA MET A 596 5.63 3.80 18.51
C MET A 596 4.71 2.93 19.39
N GLU A 597 3.58 3.47 19.88
CA GLU A 597 2.53 2.70 20.56
C GLU A 597 1.82 1.74 19.58
N GLY A 598 2.49 0.62 19.33
CA GLY A 598 1.87 -0.66 19.04
C GLY A 598 2.66 -1.65 19.88
N GLU A 599 1.96 -2.37 20.77
CA GLU A 599 2.52 -3.30 21.76
C GLU A 599 3.83 -3.94 21.29
N SER A 600 4.82 -4.05 22.18
CA SER A 600 6.00 -4.88 22.00
C SER A 600 5.59 -6.35 21.93
N THR A 601 4.94 -6.76 20.85
CA THR A 601 4.73 -8.16 20.49
C THR A 601 5.96 -8.65 19.75
N SER A 602 7.10 -8.67 20.46
CA SER A 602 8.29 -9.44 20.07
C SER A 602 7.84 -10.87 19.80
N HIS A 603 7.75 -11.30 18.54
CA HIS A 603 7.42 -12.65 18.06
C HIS A 603 6.87 -13.66 19.11
N LYS A 604 5.81 -13.29 19.86
CA LYS A 604 5.35 -14.09 20.99
C LYS A 604 4.75 -15.34 20.38
N GLY A 605 5.35 -16.50 20.60
CA GLY A 605 4.84 -17.79 20.11
C GLY A 605 5.58 -18.39 18.91
N LEU A 606 6.59 -17.72 18.33
CA LEU A 606 7.52 -18.40 17.42
C LEU A 606 8.57 -19.21 18.19
N SER A 607 9.08 -20.27 17.58
CA SER A 607 10.22 -21.04 18.09
C SER A 607 11.39 -20.09 18.41
N LYS A 608 11.97 -20.20 19.62
CA LYS A 608 13.22 -19.49 19.90
C LYS A 608 14.35 -20.18 19.15
N ILE A 609 15.17 -19.40 18.46
CA ILE A 609 16.30 -19.92 17.69
C ILE A 609 17.38 -20.38 18.68
N GLU A 610 17.91 -21.58 18.46
CA GLU A 610 19.08 -22.05 19.19
C GLU A 610 20.33 -21.40 18.60
N ILE A 611 20.84 -20.39 19.29
CA ILE A 611 22.09 -19.71 18.94
C ILE A 611 23.26 -20.55 19.45
N GLY A 612 24.29 -20.75 18.62
CA GLY A 612 25.48 -21.51 18.99
C GLY A 612 26.26 -20.86 20.15
N PRO A 613 27.03 -21.64 20.94
CA PRO A 613 27.81 -21.12 22.07
C PRO A 613 28.86 -20.07 21.65
N SER A 614 29.42 -20.19 20.44
CA SER A 614 30.33 -19.21 19.86
C SER A 614 29.65 -17.87 19.58
N SER A 615 28.47 -17.89 18.95
CA SER A 615 27.67 -16.70 18.64
C SER A 615 27.19 -16.01 19.91
N LEU A 616 26.77 -16.78 20.93
CA LEU A 616 26.44 -16.28 22.27
C LEU A 616 27.64 -15.59 22.94
N GLY A 617 28.84 -16.17 22.83
CA GLY A 617 30.06 -15.56 23.36
C GLY A 617 30.39 -14.22 22.70
N LEU A 618 30.25 -14.14 21.38
CA LEU A 618 30.47 -12.89 20.62
C LEU A 618 29.41 -11.84 20.92
N LEU A 619 28.13 -12.21 21.02
CA LEU A 619 27.05 -11.31 21.44
C LEU A 619 27.30 -10.76 22.85
N ALA A 620 27.72 -11.61 23.79
CA ALA A 620 28.06 -11.17 25.14
C ALA A 620 29.26 -10.20 25.13
N LYS A 621 30.28 -10.46 24.31
CA LYS A 621 31.42 -9.55 24.13
C LYS A 621 30.96 -8.18 23.61
N ALA A 622 30.11 -8.15 22.58
CA ALA A 622 29.54 -6.92 22.03
C ALA A 622 28.67 -6.17 23.03
N ALA A 623 27.81 -6.86 23.79
CA ALA A 623 26.98 -6.26 24.84
C ALA A 623 27.81 -5.66 25.99
N ILE A 624 28.90 -6.32 26.38
CA ILE A 624 29.83 -5.79 27.38
C ILE A 624 30.49 -4.51 26.85
N MET A 625 30.97 -4.52 25.60
CA MET A 625 31.56 -3.33 24.96
C MET A 625 30.54 -2.18 24.88
N ALA A 626 29.30 -2.46 24.47
CA ALA A 626 28.22 -1.47 24.45
C ALA A 626 28.01 -0.81 25.82
N LYS A 627 27.99 -1.61 26.89
CA LYS A 627 27.86 -1.12 28.27
C LYS A 627 29.04 -0.24 28.69
N TYR A 628 30.26 -0.52 28.21
CA TYR A 628 31.44 0.31 28.50
C TYR A 628 31.40 1.62 27.71
N VAL A 629 31.09 1.58 26.41
CA VAL A 629 30.96 2.78 25.57
C VAL A 629 29.93 3.73 26.16
N HIS A 630 28.74 3.22 26.51
CA HIS A 630 27.69 4.00 27.15
C HIS A 630 28.13 4.68 28.46
N LYS A 631 28.99 4.03 29.27
CA LYS A 631 29.53 4.61 30.51
C LYS A 631 30.62 5.66 30.28
N SER A 632 31.39 5.52 29.20
CA SER A 632 32.52 6.39 28.89
C SER A 632 32.08 7.69 28.22
N GLU A 633 31.06 7.64 27.36
CA GLU A 633 30.46 8.80 26.73
C GLU A 633 29.36 9.36 27.64
N ARG A 634 29.65 10.43 28.39
CA ARG A 634 28.66 11.13 29.25
C ARG A 634 27.50 11.81 28.48
N ASN A 635 27.33 11.56 27.18
CA ASN A 635 26.29 12.16 26.33
C ASN A 635 25.25 11.12 25.92
N GLU A 636 23.98 11.56 25.89
CA GLU A 636 22.77 10.76 25.66
C GLU A 636 22.84 9.93 24.35
N TRP A 637 22.92 8.61 24.50
CA TRP A 637 22.63 7.66 23.43
C TRP A 637 21.12 7.65 23.19
N SER A 638 20.65 8.50 22.28
CA SER A 638 19.26 8.42 21.83
C SER A 638 18.99 7.07 21.16
N PHE A 639 17.75 6.59 21.28
CA PHE A 639 17.32 5.33 20.66
C PHE A 639 17.64 5.27 19.14
N GLY A 640 17.41 6.37 18.43
CA GLY A 640 17.73 6.50 17.01
C GLY A 640 19.23 6.37 16.70
N LYS A 641 20.10 7.02 17.49
CA LYS A 641 21.56 6.95 17.32
C LYS A 641 22.09 5.54 17.57
N ALA A 642 21.59 4.87 18.61
CA ALA A 642 21.95 3.49 18.92
C ALA A 642 21.59 2.54 17.77
N LYS A 643 20.37 2.67 17.22
CA LYS A 643 19.90 1.85 16.09
C LYS A 643 20.70 2.10 14.81
N SER A 644 21.02 3.37 14.50
CA SER A 644 21.88 3.71 13.35
C SER A 644 23.26 3.09 13.47
N THR A 645 23.88 3.19 14.65
CA THR A 645 25.22 2.66 14.90
C THR A 645 25.28 1.14 14.72
N ILE A 646 24.27 0.41 15.23
CA ILE A 646 24.16 -1.04 15.02
C ILE A 646 24.01 -1.35 13.53
N ALA A 647 23.15 -0.63 12.81
CA ALA A 647 22.95 -0.84 11.37
C ALA A 647 24.24 -0.60 10.55
N GLU A 648 24.96 0.49 10.83
CA GLU A 648 26.25 0.81 10.23
C GLU A 648 27.30 -0.26 10.52
N SER A 649 27.36 -0.75 11.76
CA SER A 649 28.26 -1.82 12.18
C SER A 649 27.99 -3.14 11.44
N ILE A 650 26.71 -3.46 11.23
CA ILE A 650 26.28 -4.63 10.45
C ILE A 650 26.71 -4.50 8.99
N GLU A 651 26.50 -3.34 8.37
CA GLU A 651 26.88 -3.09 6.98
C GLU A 651 28.39 -3.12 6.78
N MET A 652 29.13 -2.51 7.70
CA MET A 652 30.58 -2.58 7.75
C MET A 652 31.06 -4.04 7.85
N GLY A 653 30.47 -4.83 8.76
CA GLY A 653 30.86 -6.22 8.93
C GLY A 653 30.60 -7.09 7.70
N GLN A 654 29.49 -6.86 6.99
CA GLN A 654 29.21 -7.53 5.71
C GLN A 654 30.24 -7.20 4.62
N THR A 655 30.86 -6.02 4.68
CA THR A 655 31.84 -5.55 3.68
C THR A 655 33.24 -6.06 3.99
N ILE A 656 33.66 -6.00 5.26
CA ILE A 656 35.01 -6.40 5.71
C ILE A 656 35.16 -7.93 5.75
N GLY A 657 34.12 -8.63 6.19
CA GLY A 657 34.12 -10.08 6.38
C GLY A 657 34.67 -10.54 7.73
N MET A 658 34.39 -11.80 8.07
CA MET A 658 34.62 -12.35 9.42
C MET A 658 36.11 -12.42 9.82
N GLU A 659 36.99 -12.81 8.90
CA GLU A 659 38.43 -13.03 9.18
C GLU A 659 39.14 -11.71 9.49
N LYS A 660 38.96 -10.70 8.65
CA LYS A 660 39.55 -9.36 8.84
C LYS A 660 39.03 -8.66 10.09
N LEU A 661 37.74 -8.82 10.41
CA LEU A 661 37.18 -8.29 11.67
C LEU A 661 37.82 -8.94 12.90
N GLN A 662 38.12 -10.25 12.85
CA GLN A 662 38.83 -10.93 13.93
C GLN A 662 40.26 -10.43 14.09
N GLU A 663 40.95 -10.14 12.97
CA GLU A 663 42.27 -9.52 12.97
C GLU A 663 42.22 -8.10 13.57
N HIS A 664 41.28 -7.25 13.14
CA HIS A 664 41.10 -5.90 13.70
C HIS A 664 40.81 -5.92 15.20
N LEU A 665 39.97 -6.86 15.67
CA LEU A 665 39.68 -7.05 17.08
C LEU A 665 40.86 -7.60 17.90
N ALA A 666 41.88 -8.15 17.25
CA ALA A 666 43.11 -8.65 17.85
C ALA A 666 44.24 -7.61 17.83
N GLU A 667 44.21 -6.65 16.91
CA GLU A 667 45.12 -5.50 16.85
C GLU A 667 44.70 -4.44 17.89
N GLU A 668 45.49 -4.28 18.97
CA GLU A 668 45.23 -3.36 20.09
C GLU A 668 45.43 -1.87 19.73
N SER A 669 44.69 -1.32 18.76
CA SER A 669 44.91 0.08 18.32
C SER A 669 43.75 1.07 18.48
N GLU A 670 42.53 0.63 18.80
CA GLU A 670 41.41 1.56 19.05
C GLU A 670 40.81 1.41 20.45
N MET A 671 40.50 2.55 21.08
CA MET A 671 39.81 2.61 22.36
C MET A 671 38.36 2.14 22.17
N TYR A 672 38.15 0.84 22.34
CA TYR A 672 36.89 0.07 22.26
C TYR A 672 36.28 -0.08 20.84
N PRO A 673 36.61 -1.16 20.10
CA PRO A 673 36.06 -1.43 18.76
C PRO A 673 34.62 -2.01 18.84
N LEU A 674 33.67 -1.19 19.29
CA LEU A 674 32.26 -1.57 19.42
C LEU A 674 31.67 -2.01 18.07
N CYS A 675 31.95 -1.25 17.01
CA CYS A 675 31.41 -1.52 15.69
C CYS A 675 31.89 -2.87 15.12
N ASP A 676 33.18 -3.20 15.28
CA ASP A 676 33.73 -4.47 14.83
C ASP A 676 33.17 -5.65 15.63
N ALA A 677 32.99 -5.48 16.95
CA ALA A 677 32.39 -6.49 17.80
C ALA A 677 30.92 -6.77 17.43
N ILE A 678 30.14 -5.72 17.14
CA ILE A 678 28.76 -5.85 16.66
C ILE A 678 28.75 -6.55 15.29
N GLY A 679 29.59 -6.11 14.36
CA GLY A 679 29.70 -6.69 13.02
C GLY A 679 30.06 -8.18 13.06
N LEU A 680 31.04 -8.55 13.88
CA LEU A 680 31.47 -9.95 14.05
C LEU A 680 30.38 -10.81 14.72
N ALA A 681 29.73 -10.29 15.76
CA ALA A 681 28.60 -10.97 16.41
C ALA A 681 27.45 -11.20 15.41
N TYR A 682 27.11 -10.18 14.61
CA TYR A 682 26.09 -10.30 13.57
C TYR A 682 26.42 -11.37 12.55
N LEU A 683 27.65 -11.42 12.01
CA LEU A 683 28.03 -12.44 11.03
C LEU A 683 27.95 -13.86 11.59
N SER A 684 28.34 -14.05 12.86
CA SER A 684 28.24 -15.35 13.53
C SER A 684 26.78 -15.76 13.74
N VAL A 685 25.94 -14.84 14.24
CA VAL A 685 24.50 -15.07 14.44
C VAL A 685 23.79 -15.31 13.11
N LEU A 686 24.16 -14.59 12.06
CA LEU A 686 23.60 -14.77 10.71
C LEU A 686 23.79 -16.20 10.22
N ARG A 687 24.97 -16.79 10.44
CA ARG A 687 25.25 -18.19 10.05
C ARG A 687 24.33 -19.18 10.79
N ASP A 688 24.11 -18.97 12.10
CA ASP A 688 23.20 -19.79 12.89
C ASP A 688 21.74 -19.62 12.41
N CYS A 689 21.32 -18.38 12.12
CA CYS A 689 20.00 -18.07 11.56
C CYS A 689 19.79 -18.69 10.18
N GLU A 690 20.79 -18.68 9.29
CA GLU A 690 20.69 -19.32 7.97
C GLU A 690 20.45 -20.83 8.08
N ILE A 691 21.18 -21.50 8.98
CA ILE A 691 21.00 -22.94 9.24
C ILE A 691 19.58 -23.20 9.79
N HIS A 692 19.16 -22.43 10.79
CA HIS A 692 17.85 -22.57 11.41
C HIS A 692 16.71 -22.33 10.40
N CYS A 693 16.74 -21.20 9.67
CA CYS A 693 15.73 -20.85 8.68
C CYS A 693 15.67 -21.89 7.55
N SER A 694 16.81 -22.44 7.12
CA SER A 694 16.83 -23.50 6.10
C SER A 694 16.19 -24.81 6.61
N ALA A 695 16.48 -25.20 7.84
CA ALA A 695 15.90 -26.40 8.45
C ALA A 695 14.39 -26.25 8.67
N GLU A 696 13.97 -25.14 9.30
CA GLU A 696 12.56 -24.81 9.54
C GLU A 696 11.80 -24.64 8.21
N GLY A 697 12.40 -24.02 7.19
CA GLY A 697 11.82 -23.88 5.86
C GLY A 697 11.56 -25.24 5.20
N THR A 698 12.45 -26.21 5.36
CA THR A 698 12.25 -27.58 4.86
C THR A 698 11.09 -28.28 5.59
N GLU A 699 10.96 -28.08 6.90
CA GLU A 699 9.84 -28.60 7.67
C GLU A 699 8.52 -27.97 7.23
N VAL A 700 8.46 -26.65 7.10
CA VAL A 700 7.28 -25.91 6.63
C VAL A 700 6.86 -26.37 5.23
N LYS A 701 7.82 -26.62 4.32
CA LYS A 701 7.51 -27.20 2.99
C LYS A 701 6.84 -28.57 3.09
N ARG A 702 7.30 -29.44 4.00
CA ARG A 702 6.66 -30.76 4.25
C ARG A 702 5.25 -30.62 4.82
N LEU A 703 4.98 -29.59 5.62
CA LEU A 703 3.65 -29.27 6.15
C LEU A 703 2.70 -28.65 5.10
N GLY A 704 3.15 -28.48 3.85
CA GLY A 704 2.36 -27.91 2.75
C GLY A 704 2.62 -26.42 2.47
N GLY A 705 3.66 -25.83 3.08
CA GLY A 705 4.09 -24.45 2.85
C GLY A 705 3.13 -23.40 3.41
N LEU A 706 3.19 -22.17 2.90
CA LEU A 706 2.33 -21.08 3.38
C LEU A 706 0.86 -21.32 3.02
N HIS A 707 -0.03 -21.14 4.00
CA HIS A 707 -1.47 -21.14 3.81
C HIS A 707 -2.02 -19.71 3.81
N VAL A 708 -2.73 -19.31 2.75
CA VAL A 708 -3.31 -17.97 2.63
C VAL A 708 -4.83 -18.03 2.69
N VAL A 709 -5.43 -17.26 3.59
CA VAL A 709 -6.88 -17.17 3.77
C VAL A 709 -7.34 -15.75 3.42
N GLY A 710 -8.19 -15.62 2.40
CA GLY A 710 -8.91 -14.38 2.12
C GLY A 710 -10.26 -14.38 2.83
N THR A 711 -10.55 -13.36 3.65
CA THR A 711 -11.80 -13.29 4.45
C THR A 711 -12.93 -12.54 3.75
N SER A 712 -12.67 -12.02 2.57
CA SER A 712 -13.65 -11.40 1.66
C SER A 712 -13.05 -11.27 0.26
N LEU A 713 -13.86 -10.92 -0.73
CA LEU A 713 -13.36 -10.56 -2.06
C LEU A 713 -13.07 -9.06 -2.12
N HIS A 714 -11.94 -8.69 -2.72
CA HIS A 714 -11.67 -7.30 -3.03
C HIS A 714 -12.48 -6.84 -4.25
N GLU A 715 -12.54 -5.53 -4.45
CA GLU A 715 -13.23 -4.90 -5.57
C GLU A 715 -12.66 -5.32 -6.94
N SER A 716 -11.43 -5.80 -6.96
CA SER A 716 -10.80 -6.38 -8.14
C SER A 716 -10.19 -7.75 -7.85
N ARG A 717 -10.37 -8.67 -8.79
CA ARG A 717 -9.76 -10.00 -8.79
C ARG A 717 -8.25 -9.96 -8.76
N ARG A 718 -7.67 -8.87 -9.27
CA ARG A 718 -6.23 -8.61 -9.24
C ARG A 718 -5.67 -8.60 -7.82
N ILE A 719 -6.30 -7.86 -6.93
CA ILE A 719 -5.89 -7.74 -5.52
C ILE A 719 -6.00 -9.11 -4.83
N ASP A 720 -7.07 -9.86 -5.11
CA ASP A 720 -7.21 -11.24 -4.62
C ASP A 720 -6.07 -12.15 -5.12
N ASN A 721 -5.69 -12.03 -6.39
CA ASN A 721 -4.57 -12.78 -6.96
C ASN A 721 -3.22 -12.38 -6.35
N GLN A 722 -3.03 -11.11 -5.98
CA GLN A 722 -1.83 -10.66 -5.26
C GLN A 722 -1.75 -11.30 -3.87
N LEU A 723 -2.87 -11.39 -3.15
CA LEU A 723 -2.95 -12.11 -1.87
C LEU A 723 -2.61 -13.60 -2.07
N ARG A 724 -3.19 -14.26 -3.08
CA ARG A 724 -2.84 -15.66 -3.42
C ARG A 724 -1.37 -15.83 -3.77
N GLY A 725 -0.78 -14.86 -4.47
CA GLY A 725 0.64 -14.82 -4.86
C GLY A 725 1.61 -14.67 -3.70
N ARG A 726 1.13 -14.51 -2.46
CA ARG A 726 1.97 -14.61 -1.26
C ARG A 726 2.41 -16.04 -0.97
N ALA A 727 1.64 -17.05 -1.39
CA ALA A 727 2.01 -18.46 -1.31
C ALA A 727 2.52 -19.00 -2.65
N GLY A 728 3.31 -20.09 -2.58
CA GLY A 728 3.76 -20.86 -3.74
C GLY A 728 4.84 -20.19 -4.59
N ARG A 729 5.75 -19.45 -3.96
CA ARG A 729 6.80 -18.68 -4.64
C ARG A 729 7.99 -19.57 -4.98
N GLN A 730 8.67 -19.31 -6.11
CA GLN A 730 9.82 -20.10 -6.56
C GLN A 730 9.54 -21.63 -6.53
N GLY A 731 8.32 -22.04 -6.91
CA GLY A 731 7.91 -23.44 -6.91
C GLY A 731 7.73 -24.07 -5.52
N ASP A 732 7.66 -23.27 -4.45
CA ASP A 732 7.34 -23.78 -3.12
C ASP A 732 5.91 -24.34 -3.05
N PRO A 733 5.65 -25.32 -2.17
CA PRO A 733 4.28 -25.72 -1.85
C PRO A 733 3.55 -24.57 -1.16
N GLY A 734 2.24 -24.55 -1.32
CA GLY A 734 1.38 -23.56 -0.68
C GLY A 734 -0.07 -23.82 -1.01
N SER A 735 -0.99 -23.26 -0.22
CA SER A 735 -2.40 -23.30 -0.56
C SER A 735 -3.11 -22.01 -0.24
N THR A 736 -4.19 -21.74 -0.97
CA THR A 736 -5.01 -20.54 -0.79
C THR A 736 -6.47 -20.92 -0.65
N ARG A 737 -7.23 -20.19 0.17
CA ARG A 737 -8.68 -20.34 0.30
C ARG A 737 -9.33 -18.99 0.53
N PHE A 738 -10.47 -18.75 -0.12
CA PHE A 738 -11.29 -17.57 0.16
C PHE A 738 -12.58 -18.01 0.86
N MET A 739 -12.91 -17.32 1.95
CA MET A 739 -14.14 -17.47 2.71
C MET A 739 -14.89 -16.15 2.66
N VAL A 740 -16.09 -16.16 2.09
CA VAL A 740 -16.83 -14.95 1.73
C VAL A 740 -18.22 -15.01 2.33
N SER A 741 -18.73 -13.89 2.84
CA SER A 741 -20.11 -13.81 3.33
C SER A 741 -20.96 -12.98 2.39
N LEU A 742 -22.23 -13.36 2.21
CA LEU A 742 -23.22 -12.53 1.52
C LEU A 742 -23.47 -11.18 2.24
N GLN A 743 -23.05 -11.05 3.50
CA GLN A 743 -23.10 -9.82 4.27
C GLN A 743 -21.85 -8.94 4.12
N ASP A 744 -20.84 -9.35 3.34
CA ASP A 744 -19.63 -8.55 3.14
C ASP A 744 -19.92 -7.27 2.32
N GLU A 745 -19.14 -6.21 2.55
CA GLU A 745 -19.37 -4.88 1.97
C GLU A 745 -19.50 -4.85 0.45
N ILE A 746 -18.69 -5.63 -0.27
CA ILE A 746 -18.73 -5.68 -1.73
C ILE A 746 -20.11 -6.10 -2.25
N PHE A 747 -20.76 -7.04 -1.56
CA PHE A 747 -22.10 -7.48 -1.94
C PHE A 747 -23.15 -6.45 -1.56
N GLN A 748 -22.99 -5.75 -0.44
CA GLN A 748 -23.93 -4.68 -0.06
C GLN A 748 -23.86 -3.48 -1.03
N LYS A 749 -22.66 -3.10 -1.47
CA LYS A 749 -22.45 -1.94 -2.37
C LYS A 749 -22.89 -2.21 -3.81
N PHE A 750 -22.68 -3.43 -4.30
CA PHE A 750 -22.89 -3.77 -5.72
C PHE A 750 -24.05 -4.74 -5.99
N ASN A 751 -24.83 -5.14 -4.97
CA ASN A 751 -26.09 -5.87 -5.19
C ASN A 751 -27.12 -4.95 -5.85
N LEU A 752 -27.27 -5.08 -7.16
CA LEU A 752 -28.36 -4.45 -7.91
C LEU A 752 -29.67 -5.26 -7.83
N ASP A 753 -29.62 -6.55 -7.50
CA ASP A 753 -30.81 -7.42 -7.36
C ASP A 753 -30.87 -8.09 -5.99
N THR A 754 -31.78 -7.64 -5.14
CA THR A 754 -32.06 -8.18 -3.79
C THR A 754 -32.75 -9.55 -3.85
N GLU A 755 -33.48 -9.86 -4.92
CA GLU A 755 -34.34 -11.05 -4.98
C GLU A 755 -33.58 -12.38 -4.99
N TRP A 756 -32.46 -12.48 -5.74
CA TRP A 756 -31.73 -13.74 -5.86
C TRP A 756 -30.97 -14.07 -4.57
N ALA A 757 -30.35 -13.07 -3.93
CA ALA A 757 -29.58 -13.25 -2.70
C ALA A 757 -30.51 -13.65 -1.55
N VAL A 758 -31.67 -12.99 -1.44
CA VAL A 758 -32.72 -13.35 -0.47
C VAL A 758 -33.28 -14.74 -0.75
N ARG A 759 -33.56 -15.10 -2.02
CA ARG A 759 -34.01 -16.45 -2.39
C ARG A 759 -32.96 -17.53 -2.13
N LEU A 760 -31.68 -17.24 -2.34
CA LEU A 760 -30.57 -18.15 -2.09
C LEU A 760 -30.41 -18.38 -0.58
N ILE A 761 -30.42 -17.32 0.22
CA ILE A 761 -30.36 -17.37 1.68
C ILE A 761 -31.57 -18.14 2.24
N SER A 762 -32.78 -17.88 1.72
CA SER A 762 -34.01 -18.54 2.18
C SER A 762 -34.17 -19.98 1.73
N SER A 763 -33.54 -20.39 0.61
CA SER A 763 -33.67 -21.76 0.06
C SER A 763 -32.58 -22.73 0.54
N ILE A 764 -31.40 -22.22 0.90
CA ILE A 764 -30.26 -23.05 1.30
C ILE A 764 -30.12 -23.14 2.82
N THR A 765 -30.51 -22.10 3.56
CA THR A 765 -30.16 -21.98 4.98
C THR A 765 -31.41 -22.04 5.86
N ASN A 766 -31.55 -23.13 6.62
CA ASN A 766 -32.41 -23.20 7.82
C ASN A 766 -31.83 -22.39 9.00
N GLY A 767 -31.10 -21.30 8.71
CA GLY A 767 -30.36 -20.53 9.72
C GLY A 767 -29.05 -21.18 10.21
N GLU A 768 -28.52 -22.19 9.53
CA GLU A 768 -27.28 -22.86 9.94
C GLU A 768 -26.04 -22.16 9.35
N ASP A 769 -25.02 -21.96 10.18
CA ASP A 769 -23.73 -21.34 9.85
C ASP A 769 -22.81 -22.30 9.04
N ILE A 770 -23.30 -22.90 7.94
CA ILE A 770 -22.58 -23.90 7.14
C ILE A 770 -22.00 -23.28 5.85
N ALA A 771 -20.81 -23.76 5.44
CA ALA A 771 -20.17 -23.37 4.19
C ALA A 771 -20.93 -23.91 2.96
N ILE A 772 -21.23 -23.03 2.01
CA ILE A 772 -21.88 -23.35 0.74
C ILE A 772 -20.80 -23.51 -0.34
N GLU A 773 -20.56 -24.74 -0.78
CA GLU A 773 -19.62 -25.08 -1.86
C GLU A 773 -20.37 -25.40 -3.16
N SER A 774 -21.07 -24.40 -3.72
CA SER A 774 -21.77 -24.54 -5.00
C SER A 774 -21.11 -23.71 -6.09
N ASN A 775 -20.76 -24.36 -7.21
CA ASN A 775 -20.18 -23.70 -8.39
C ASN A 775 -21.08 -22.59 -8.95
N VAL A 776 -22.40 -22.70 -8.79
CA VAL A 776 -23.36 -21.68 -9.26
C VAL A 776 -23.22 -20.41 -8.42
N VAL A 777 -23.14 -20.54 -7.10
CA VAL A 777 -22.97 -19.41 -6.19
C VAL A 777 -21.63 -18.73 -6.45
N VAL A 778 -20.54 -19.50 -6.52
CA VAL A 778 -19.20 -18.95 -6.81
C VAL A 778 -19.18 -18.18 -8.12
N LYS A 779 -19.81 -18.70 -9.19
CA LYS A 779 -19.88 -18.01 -10.49
C LYS A 779 -20.63 -16.67 -10.39
N GLN A 780 -21.70 -16.59 -9.60
CA GLN A 780 -22.42 -15.34 -9.38
C GLN A 780 -21.58 -14.33 -8.58
N LEU A 781 -20.90 -14.78 -7.51
CA LEU A 781 -20.03 -13.91 -6.71
C LEU A 781 -18.90 -13.32 -7.54
N LEU A 782 -18.26 -14.13 -8.40
CA LEU A 782 -17.25 -13.64 -9.34
C LEU A 782 -17.84 -12.70 -10.40
N GLY A 783 -19.11 -12.88 -10.79
CA GLY A 783 -19.84 -11.96 -11.67
C GLY A 783 -20.03 -10.58 -11.05
N LEU A 784 -20.30 -10.50 -9.75
CA LEU A 784 -20.40 -9.22 -9.02
C LEU A 784 -19.06 -8.51 -8.93
N GLN A 785 -17.97 -9.24 -8.72
CA GLN A 785 -16.62 -8.67 -8.75
C GLN A 785 -16.29 -8.04 -10.11
N ILE A 786 -16.64 -8.71 -11.22
CA ILE A 786 -16.48 -8.14 -12.57
C ILE A 786 -17.30 -6.85 -12.75
N ASN A 787 -18.49 -6.77 -12.16
CA ASN A 787 -19.31 -5.56 -12.22
C ASN A 787 -18.68 -4.41 -11.42
N ALA A 788 -18.11 -4.69 -10.25
CA ALA A 788 -17.35 -3.70 -9.47
C ALA A 788 -16.14 -3.19 -10.25
N GLU A 789 -15.38 -4.07 -10.91
CA GLU A 789 -14.25 -3.68 -11.78
C GLU A 789 -14.69 -2.74 -12.91
N LYS A 790 -15.79 -3.07 -13.60
CA LYS A 790 -16.35 -2.23 -14.67
C LYS A 790 -16.80 -0.86 -14.16
N TYR A 791 -17.40 -0.81 -12.97
CA TYR A 791 -17.83 0.45 -12.35
C TYR A 791 -16.63 1.38 -12.10
N TYR A 792 -15.58 0.87 -11.46
CA TYR A 792 -14.38 1.66 -11.20
C TYR A 792 -13.60 2.02 -12.47
N PHE A 793 -13.58 1.14 -13.47
CA PHE A 793 -13.07 1.47 -14.79
C PHE A 793 -13.81 2.66 -15.41
N GLY A 794 -15.14 2.72 -15.28
CA GLY A 794 -15.95 3.83 -15.76
C GLY A 794 -15.61 5.16 -15.08
N ILE A 795 -15.37 5.15 -13.76
CA ILE A 795 -14.93 6.33 -13.00
C ILE A 795 -13.58 6.82 -13.51
N ARG A 796 -12.58 5.94 -13.59
CA ARG A 796 -11.23 6.30 -14.06
C ARG A 796 -11.25 6.84 -15.48
N LYS A 797 -11.99 6.18 -16.37
CA LYS A 797 -12.14 6.62 -17.75
C LYS A 797 -12.69 8.05 -17.82
N SER A 798 -13.76 8.34 -17.07
CA SER A 798 -14.38 9.67 -17.05
C SER A 798 -13.39 10.72 -16.51
N LEU A 799 -12.67 10.39 -15.44
CA LEU A 799 -11.67 11.27 -14.83
C LEU A 799 -10.51 11.60 -15.79
N VAL A 800 -10.04 10.63 -16.58
CA VAL A 800 -9.03 10.87 -17.62
C VAL A 800 -9.60 11.73 -18.75
N GLU A 801 -10.83 11.49 -19.20
CA GLU A 801 -11.46 12.30 -20.24
C GLU A 801 -11.62 13.77 -19.82
N PHE A 802 -11.98 14.03 -18.55
CA PHE A 802 -12.01 15.40 -18.00
C PHE A 802 -10.62 16.02 -17.93
N ASP A 803 -9.62 15.27 -17.48
CA ASP A 803 -8.26 15.78 -17.35
C ASP A 803 -7.58 16.02 -18.70
N GLU A 804 -7.92 15.29 -19.75
CA GLU A 804 -7.43 15.52 -21.13
C GLU A 804 -7.84 16.91 -21.66
N VAL A 805 -9.03 17.39 -21.30
CA VAL A 805 -9.46 18.77 -21.63
C VAL A 805 -8.58 19.80 -20.89
N LEU A 806 -8.31 19.57 -19.61
CA LEU A 806 -7.46 20.44 -18.79
C LEU A 806 -5.98 20.36 -19.18
N GLU A 807 -5.53 19.23 -19.72
CA GLU A 807 -4.16 18.99 -20.16
C GLU A 807 -3.76 20.00 -21.24
N VAL A 808 -4.62 20.26 -22.22
CA VAL A 808 -4.34 21.22 -23.31
C VAL A 808 -4.08 22.62 -22.75
N GLN A 809 -4.94 23.09 -21.85
CA GLN A 809 -4.81 24.40 -21.22
C GLN A 809 -3.53 24.46 -20.36
N ARG A 810 -3.32 23.44 -19.55
CA ARG A 810 -2.17 23.33 -18.65
C ARG A 810 -0.86 23.29 -19.41
N LYS A 811 -0.75 22.50 -20.47
CA LYS A 811 0.45 22.40 -21.29
C LYS A 811 0.82 23.75 -21.88
N HIS A 812 -0.17 24.51 -22.37
CA HIS A 812 0.05 25.85 -22.88
C HIS A 812 0.56 26.81 -21.79
N VAL A 813 -0.10 26.83 -20.63
CA VAL A 813 0.28 27.69 -19.50
C VAL A 813 1.66 27.32 -18.96
N TYR A 814 1.93 26.03 -18.76
CA TYR A 814 3.19 25.55 -18.21
C TYR A 814 4.34 25.78 -19.18
N ASN A 815 4.17 25.52 -20.48
CA ASN A 815 5.19 25.83 -21.48
C ASN A 815 5.54 27.33 -21.48
N LEU A 816 4.53 28.21 -21.51
CA LEU A 816 4.76 29.65 -21.43
C LEU A 816 5.54 30.02 -20.16
N ARG A 817 5.12 29.47 -19.02
CA ARG A 817 5.76 29.75 -17.73
C ARG A 817 7.21 29.29 -17.70
N GLN A 818 7.49 28.13 -18.27
CA GLN A 818 8.86 27.61 -18.38
C GLN A 818 9.72 28.45 -19.30
N VAL A 819 9.18 28.97 -20.42
CA VAL A 819 9.89 29.94 -21.25
C VAL A 819 10.19 31.22 -20.48
N ILE A 820 9.25 31.73 -19.68
CA ILE A 820 9.47 32.94 -18.87
C ILE A 820 10.52 32.70 -17.77
N LEU A 821 10.50 31.54 -17.12
CA LEU A 821 11.44 31.21 -16.04
C LEU A 821 12.84 30.82 -16.54
N SER A 822 12.93 30.20 -17.71
CA SER A 822 14.17 29.62 -18.23
C SER A 822 14.78 30.38 -19.39
N GLY A 823 14.00 31.20 -20.09
CA GLY A 823 14.40 31.90 -21.30
C GLY A 823 15.14 33.20 -21.02
N ASP A 824 16.00 33.57 -21.97
CA ASP A 824 16.71 34.85 -21.96
C ASP A 824 15.76 36.01 -22.33
N SER A 825 16.15 37.25 -22.03
CA SER A 825 15.31 38.45 -22.23
C SER A 825 14.78 38.58 -23.66
N GLU A 826 15.55 38.19 -24.67
CA GLU A 826 15.13 38.21 -26.08
C GLU A 826 14.01 37.21 -26.36
N SER A 827 14.13 35.97 -25.87
CA SER A 827 13.11 34.92 -26.04
C SER A 827 11.77 35.30 -25.41
N CYS A 828 11.80 35.93 -24.23
CA CYS A 828 10.61 36.46 -23.59
C CYS A 828 9.98 37.60 -24.40
N SER A 829 10.80 38.52 -24.92
CA SER A 829 10.31 39.66 -25.71
C SER A 829 9.61 39.19 -26.99
N GLU A 830 10.19 38.23 -27.71
CA GLU A 830 9.65 37.69 -28.95
C GLU A 830 8.29 37.01 -28.74
N GLN A 831 8.13 36.25 -27.64
CA GLN A 831 6.84 35.66 -27.29
C GLN A 831 5.79 36.70 -26.91
N ILE A 832 6.16 37.75 -26.17
CA ILE A 832 5.26 38.85 -25.86
C ILE A 832 4.81 39.55 -27.16
N PHE A 833 5.73 39.82 -28.08
CA PHE A 833 5.43 40.43 -29.38
C PHE A 833 4.52 39.55 -30.25
N GLN A 834 4.81 38.25 -30.38
CA GLN A 834 3.96 37.32 -31.14
C GLN A 834 2.54 37.26 -30.56
N ARG A 835 2.40 37.31 -29.24
CA ARG A 835 1.10 37.23 -28.57
C ARG A 835 0.33 38.55 -28.63
N ALA A 836 1.02 39.68 -28.54
CA ALA A 836 0.45 41.00 -28.79
C ALA A 836 -0.01 41.12 -30.25
N ALA A 837 0.77 40.62 -31.22
CA ALA A 837 0.39 40.58 -32.63
C ALA A 837 -0.83 39.68 -32.86
N TYR A 838 -0.89 38.49 -32.26
CA TYR A 838 -2.05 37.60 -32.33
C TYR A 838 -3.32 38.23 -31.75
N LEU A 839 -3.22 38.94 -30.61
CA LEU A 839 -4.35 39.66 -30.01
C LEU A 839 -4.80 40.86 -30.83
N CYS A 840 -3.88 41.54 -31.53
CA CYS A 840 -4.23 42.61 -32.47
C CYS A 840 -4.98 42.06 -33.69
N ILE A 841 -4.51 40.94 -34.26
CA ILE A 841 -5.16 40.28 -35.42
C ILE A 841 -6.55 39.75 -35.09
N LYS A 842 -6.81 39.33 -33.84
CA LYS A 842 -8.15 38.87 -33.40
C LYS A 842 -9.12 40.01 -33.06
N ARG A 843 -8.63 41.25 -32.95
CA ARG A 843 -9.43 42.45 -32.68
C ARG A 843 -9.87 43.17 -33.97
N GLU A 844 -9.26 42.85 -35.10
CA GLU A 844 -9.76 43.14 -36.45
C GLU A 844 -10.72 42.03 -36.90
#